data_AF-A0A7I7SN18-F1
#
_entry.id   AF-A0A7I7SN18-F1
#
_cell.length_a   1.000
_cell.length_b   1.000
_cell.length_c   1.000
_cell.angle_alpha   90.00
_cell.angle_beta   90.00
_cell.angle_gamma   90.00
#
_symmetry.space_group_name_H-M   'P 1'
#
loop_
_entity.id
_entity.type
_entity.pdbx_description
1 polymer ?
#
loop_
_entity_poly.entity_id
_entity_poly.type
_entity_poly.pdbx_seq_one_letter_code
_entity_poly.pdbx_strand_id
1 'polypeptide(L)'
;MLTAGTADYGIYVQQPVNVQTALRDLAMIAARVVVHSRRHSLHELPHADFIAAYDEDRVRAAPVTPTRHLRRLSLDAPVTAVEAAVYATEALKIVETATSALAAQRMAWLIPDEELPGTERILNIGLSCSRALAAAQIKAYAPNLIPPLQLRYRSASPDPATPAASKLGVERLVSSLPSTLWPEWSIRFGLTSRTYERWRPALASAVLLVGTDLTPEAAAKQLDNGAERTLQHLLRYLHQSEHWPSFSTALIRLADYLRTSGNPIDYQRRRRLDYRSLLPDPDWNAAAHRAGALPGSPVKAEIARRYLFRRISGRSAPPDAQDARNGRPQMLTRTLNFPLDLTSALQHALDEHAMVFLARNGIADEPLKWHPPLALVEGLALPAPECEHVDITALRSAASAASARVPALARTFHVTIDTVRYLLDRHPPEPNATGGRTVRRDVLRAARNTSLTKEVLHELYDVQHLACAEIGARFGMSRTSVRRSANQYGVTLRSQEVSIDFQWLHQNYVVARRTQTDLCAELGISWPTLRKWLARYDILLHQPARSRRIILSRVEAHELLHQTLSRPAGLIHLSNFVRVTEHESVCEAAEHLGINRSTLNTQIRYLTKDFGGPLLEHWTPNRPMATTELGSKAVAAHEALRKG
;
A
#
# COMPACT_ATOMS: atom_id res chain seq x y z
N MET A 1 31.00 -42.91 40.82
CA MET A 1 30.18 -41.93 40.06
C MET A 1 28.78 -41.69 40.65
N LEU A 2 28.29 -42.48 41.62
CA LEU A 2 27.04 -42.22 42.36
C LEU A 2 27.30 -42.06 43.87
N THR A 3 28.41 -41.43 44.23
CA THR A 3 29.04 -41.55 45.56
C THR A 3 28.48 -40.59 46.62
N ALA A 4 27.63 -39.63 46.25
CA ALA A 4 27.10 -38.60 47.17
C ALA A 4 25.56 -38.51 47.21
N GLY A 5 24.84 -39.54 46.76
CA GLY A 5 23.36 -39.54 46.71
C GLY A 5 22.77 -38.70 45.57
N THR A 6 23.61 -37.94 44.86
CA THR A 6 23.29 -37.18 43.64
C THR A 6 24.16 -37.63 42.46
N ALA A 7 23.61 -37.52 41.26
CA ALA A 7 24.30 -37.70 39.98
C ALA A 7 24.44 -36.33 39.29
N ASP A 8 25.69 -35.93 39.05
CA ASP A 8 26.11 -34.61 38.56
C ASP A 8 27.04 -34.70 37.34
N TYR A 9 27.02 -35.83 36.63
CA TYR A 9 27.86 -36.12 35.47
C TYR A 9 27.04 -36.20 34.17
N GLY A 10 27.73 -36.12 33.03
CA GLY A 10 27.11 -36.25 31.70
C GLY A 10 25.96 -35.27 31.49
N ILE A 11 24.79 -35.79 31.10
CA ILE A 11 23.60 -34.97 30.85
C ILE A 11 23.06 -34.29 32.11
N TYR A 12 23.47 -34.73 33.32
CA TYR A 12 23.02 -34.18 34.60
C TYR A 12 23.88 -33.02 35.12
N VAL A 13 25.00 -32.66 34.47
CA VAL A 13 25.91 -31.59 34.93
C VAL A 13 25.17 -30.27 35.18
N GLN A 14 24.24 -29.90 34.29
CA GLN A 14 23.48 -28.65 34.38
C GLN A 14 22.35 -28.71 35.41
N GLN A 15 21.84 -29.91 35.69
CA GLN A 15 20.71 -30.16 36.59
C GLN A 15 20.93 -31.49 37.31
N PRO A 16 21.70 -31.49 38.43
CA PRO A 16 21.98 -32.69 39.18
C PRO A 16 20.68 -33.35 39.67
N VAL A 17 20.61 -34.67 39.56
CA VAL A 17 19.45 -35.46 39.97
C VAL A 17 19.81 -36.39 41.12
N ASN A 18 18.82 -36.89 41.86
CA ASN A 18 19.10 -37.95 42.83
C ASN A 18 19.49 -39.25 42.10
N VAL A 19 20.26 -40.10 42.79
CA VAL A 19 20.72 -41.39 42.24
C VAL A 19 19.54 -42.26 41.79
N GLN A 20 18.41 -42.23 42.50
CA GLN A 20 17.23 -43.02 42.15
C GLN A 20 16.65 -42.60 40.79
N THR A 21 16.56 -41.29 40.49
CA THR A 21 16.12 -40.81 39.17
C THR A 21 17.13 -41.16 38.10
N ALA A 22 18.43 -41.01 38.35
CA ALA A 22 19.47 -41.39 37.39
C ALA A 22 19.43 -42.87 37.02
N LEU A 23 19.20 -43.76 38.00
CA LEU A 23 19.04 -45.21 37.76
C LEU A 23 17.74 -45.51 36.99
N ARG A 24 16.65 -44.80 37.28
CA ARG A 24 15.39 -44.93 36.54
C ARG A 24 15.54 -44.51 35.08
N ASP A 25 16.26 -43.43 34.83
CA ASP A 25 16.59 -42.93 33.50
C ASP A 25 17.46 -43.93 32.73
N LEU A 26 18.47 -44.51 33.38
CA LEU A 26 19.32 -45.55 32.79
C LEU A 26 18.51 -46.81 32.44
N ALA A 27 17.64 -47.27 33.36
CA ALA A 27 16.75 -48.40 33.12
C ALA A 27 15.79 -48.14 31.94
N MET A 28 15.27 -46.92 31.82
CA MET A 28 14.40 -46.51 30.71
C MET A 28 15.12 -46.55 29.35
N ILE A 29 16.37 -46.08 29.27
CA ILE A 29 17.14 -46.16 28.03
C ILE A 29 17.50 -47.61 27.73
N ALA A 30 17.98 -48.37 28.71
CA ALA A 30 18.33 -49.78 28.55
C ALA A 30 17.14 -50.61 28.05
N ALA A 31 15.94 -50.37 28.58
CA ALA A 31 14.71 -51.01 28.11
C ALA A 31 14.40 -50.73 26.64
N ARG A 32 14.68 -49.50 26.15
CA ARG A 32 14.54 -49.15 24.73
C ARG A 32 15.62 -49.82 23.88
N VAL A 33 16.86 -49.85 24.35
CA VAL A 33 17.95 -50.59 23.70
C VAL A 33 17.54 -52.04 23.47
N VAL A 34 16.97 -52.72 24.47
CA VAL A 34 16.48 -54.11 24.35
C VAL A 34 15.42 -54.26 23.26
N VAL A 35 14.44 -53.36 23.23
CA VAL A 35 13.32 -53.41 22.28
C VAL A 35 13.80 -53.27 20.84
N HIS A 36 14.70 -52.31 20.59
CA HIS A 36 15.18 -52.01 19.24
C HIS A 36 16.28 -52.97 18.78
N SER A 37 17.16 -53.41 19.68
CA SER A 37 18.21 -54.38 19.34
C SER A 37 17.63 -55.74 18.93
N ARG A 38 16.49 -56.15 19.51
CA ARG A 38 15.77 -57.37 19.13
C ARG A 38 15.03 -57.26 17.79
N ARG A 39 14.80 -56.04 17.28
CA ARG A 39 14.17 -55.79 15.98
C ARG A 39 15.17 -55.63 14.83
N HIS A 40 16.40 -55.21 15.09
CA HIS A 40 17.36 -54.81 14.03
C HIS A 40 18.69 -55.57 14.05
N SER A 41 18.73 -56.73 14.72
CA SER A 41 19.91 -57.61 14.84
C SER A 41 21.10 -56.93 15.54
N LEU A 42 21.45 -57.42 16.73
CA LEU A 42 22.53 -56.92 17.61
C LEU A 42 23.93 -56.81 16.96
N HIS A 43 24.14 -57.33 15.76
CA HIS A 43 25.44 -57.54 15.13
C HIS A 43 26.10 -56.26 14.59
N GLU A 44 25.40 -55.13 14.55
CA GLU A 44 25.95 -53.84 14.12
C GLU A 44 26.47 -52.97 15.29
N LEU A 45 26.22 -53.36 16.54
CA LEU A 45 26.80 -52.66 17.69
C LEU A 45 28.27 -53.08 17.85
N PRO A 46 29.18 -52.16 18.26
CA PRO A 46 30.63 -52.40 18.32
C PRO A 46 31.09 -53.49 19.31
N HIS A 47 30.16 -54.18 19.97
CA HIS A 47 30.39 -55.32 20.87
C HIS A 47 29.84 -56.64 20.30
N ALA A 48 29.61 -56.71 18.99
CA ALA A 48 29.15 -57.90 18.28
C ALA A 48 29.98 -59.15 18.60
N ASP A 49 31.28 -58.99 18.88
CA ASP A 49 32.17 -60.10 19.25
C ASP A 49 31.82 -60.74 20.60
N PHE A 50 31.31 -59.95 21.57
CA PHE A 50 30.88 -60.47 22.88
C PHE A 50 29.53 -61.19 22.82
N ILE A 51 28.68 -60.78 21.87
CA ILE A 51 27.35 -61.38 21.66
C ILE A 51 27.47 -62.61 20.76
N ALA A 52 28.29 -62.56 19.70
CA ALA A 52 28.58 -63.69 18.82
C ALA A 52 29.24 -64.86 19.57
N ALA A 53 30.14 -64.58 20.53
CA ALA A 53 30.71 -65.61 21.41
C ALA A 53 29.70 -66.21 22.41
N TYR A 54 28.49 -65.64 22.54
CA TYR A 54 27.47 -66.05 23.49
C TYR A 54 26.21 -66.63 22.81
N ASP A 55 25.92 -66.21 21.57
CA ASP A 55 24.81 -66.67 20.73
C ASP A 55 25.00 -68.11 20.20
N GLU A 56 26.21 -68.67 20.26
CA GLU A 56 26.47 -70.06 19.80
C GLU A 56 25.60 -71.11 20.52
N ASP A 57 25.11 -70.84 21.74
CA ASP A 57 24.41 -71.86 22.55
C ASP A 57 22.91 -71.59 22.84
N ARG A 58 22.35 -70.40 22.58
CA ARG A 58 20.96 -70.07 23.03
C ARG A 58 20.19 -69.09 22.16
N VAL A 59 19.97 -69.43 20.89
CA VAL A 59 19.02 -68.70 20.04
C VAL A 59 17.57 -69.05 20.42
N ARG A 60 16.87 -68.18 21.17
CA ARG A 60 15.40 -68.12 21.06
C ARG A 60 15.05 -67.22 19.88
N ALA A 61 14.22 -67.72 18.97
CA ALA A 61 13.68 -66.93 17.88
C ALA A 61 12.99 -65.67 18.45
N ALA A 62 13.48 -64.49 18.05
CA ALA A 62 12.81 -63.23 18.37
C ALA A 62 11.36 -63.31 17.86
N PRO A 63 10.36 -62.82 18.62
CA PRO A 63 9.00 -62.75 18.11
C PRO A 63 8.98 -61.86 16.86
N VAL A 64 8.74 -62.49 15.70
CA VAL A 64 8.77 -61.88 14.36
C VAL A 64 7.69 -60.80 14.19
N THR A 65 6.72 -60.70 15.11
CA THR A 65 5.65 -59.72 15.05
C THR A 65 5.98 -58.48 15.89
N PRO A 66 6.03 -57.27 15.30
CA PRO A 66 6.21 -56.03 16.06
C PRO A 66 5.00 -55.87 16.99
N THR A 67 5.20 -56.10 18.28
CA THR A 67 4.14 -55.87 19.26
C THR A 67 3.80 -54.38 19.27
N ARG A 68 2.52 -54.05 19.01
CA ARG A 68 1.94 -52.69 19.03
C ARG A 68 2.04 -51.97 20.40
N HIS A 69 2.64 -52.60 21.42
CA HIS A 69 2.66 -52.13 22.79
C HIS A 69 4.09 -52.11 23.36
N LEU A 70 4.85 -51.06 23.06
CA LEU A 70 6.18 -50.74 23.63
C LEU A 70 6.24 -50.85 25.17
N ARG A 71 5.13 -50.58 25.86
CA ARG A 71 5.01 -50.68 27.34
C ARG A 71 5.20 -52.10 27.89
N ARG A 72 4.98 -53.17 27.11
CA ARG A 72 5.12 -54.55 27.61
C ARG A 72 6.56 -55.06 27.54
N LEU A 73 7.30 -54.71 26.50
CA LEU A 73 8.71 -55.13 26.35
C LEU A 73 9.68 -54.42 27.31
N SER A 74 9.30 -53.26 27.84
CA SER A 74 10.09 -52.49 28.82
C SER A 74 9.96 -53.02 30.26
N LEU A 75 9.11 -54.04 30.49
CA LEU A 75 8.88 -54.68 31.78
C LEU A 75 9.46 -56.09 31.86
N ASP A 76 9.88 -56.69 30.74
CA ASP A 76 10.51 -58.00 30.74
C ASP A 76 11.99 -57.82 31.07
N ALA A 77 12.44 -58.45 32.16
CA ALA A 77 13.84 -58.41 32.56
C ALA A 77 14.74 -59.02 31.45
N PRO A 78 15.96 -58.49 31.25
CA PRO A 78 16.95 -59.14 30.39
C PRO A 78 17.14 -60.59 30.83
N VAL A 79 17.30 -61.51 29.88
CA VAL A 79 17.27 -62.95 30.15
C VAL A 79 18.57 -63.39 30.82
N THR A 80 19.66 -62.66 30.58
CA THR A 80 21.00 -62.96 31.10
C THR A 80 21.68 -61.73 31.66
N ALA A 81 22.66 -61.95 32.55
CA ALA A 81 23.48 -60.88 33.11
C ALA A 81 24.35 -60.18 32.04
N VAL A 82 24.73 -60.91 30.99
CA VAL A 82 25.54 -60.38 29.87
C VAL A 82 24.70 -59.41 29.03
N GLU A 83 23.46 -59.78 28.66
CA GLU A 83 22.53 -58.89 27.99
C GLU A 83 22.29 -57.62 28.82
N ALA A 84 22.02 -57.78 30.12
CA ALA A 84 21.82 -56.65 31.04
C ALA A 84 23.05 -55.71 31.06
N ALA A 85 24.26 -56.27 31.08
CA ALA A 85 25.50 -55.50 31.08
C ALA A 85 25.71 -54.73 29.77
N VAL A 86 25.44 -55.35 28.62
CA VAL A 86 25.52 -54.67 27.31
C VAL A 86 24.52 -53.51 27.23
N TYR A 87 23.25 -53.77 27.58
CA TYR A 87 22.20 -52.74 27.53
C TYR A 87 22.45 -51.59 28.51
N ALA A 88 22.92 -51.90 29.72
CA ALA A 88 23.30 -50.90 30.70
C ALA A 88 24.52 -50.09 30.23
N THR A 89 25.49 -50.72 29.58
CA THR A 89 26.69 -50.02 29.05
C THR A 89 26.33 -49.06 27.93
N GLU A 90 25.47 -49.47 26.99
CA GLU A 90 24.98 -48.57 25.93
C GLU A 90 24.12 -47.43 26.49
N ALA A 91 23.26 -47.72 27.47
CA ALA A 91 22.50 -46.68 28.16
C ALA A 91 23.41 -45.69 28.90
N LEU A 92 24.46 -46.18 29.56
CA LEU A 92 25.43 -45.36 30.27
C LEU A 92 26.21 -44.45 29.30
N LYS A 93 26.65 -44.97 28.16
CA LYS A 93 27.29 -44.17 27.09
C LYS A 93 26.42 -43.01 26.61
N ILE A 94 25.10 -43.15 26.63
CA ILE A 94 24.17 -42.06 26.27
C ILE A 94 24.11 -41.02 27.40
N VAL A 95 23.93 -41.47 28.64
CA VAL A 95 23.81 -40.60 29.82
C VAL A 95 25.11 -39.84 30.12
N GLU A 96 26.27 -40.44 29.89
CA GLU A 96 27.59 -39.83 30.12
C GLU A 96 27.96 -38.73 29.12
N THR A 97 27.16 -38.52 28.06
CA THR A 97 27.42 -37.43 27.10
C THR A 97 27.26 -36.06 27.75
N ALA A 98 28.11 -35.10 27.35
CA ALA A 98 28.14 -33.77 27.97
C ALA A 98 26.90 -32.90 27.69
N THR A 99 26.10 -33.22 26.66
CA THR A 99 24.93 -32.41 26.28
C THR A 99 23.77 -33.26 25.82
N SER A 100 22.54 -32.75 26.00
CA SER A 100 21.31 -33.36 25.48
C SER A 100 21.34 -33.57 23.96
N ALA A 101 22.08 -32.75 23.22
CA ALA A 101 22.25 -32.88 21.77
C ALA A 101 23.12 -34.08 21.39
N LEU A 102 24.24 -34.30 22.09
CA LEU A 102 25.09 -35.47 21.88
C LEU A 102 24.40 -36.76 22.32
N ALA A 103 23.67 -36.72 23.44
CA ALA A 103 22.82 -37.82 23.89
C ALA A 103 21.80 -38.19 22.80
N ALA A 104 21.14 -37.19 22.22
CA ALA A 104 20.15 -37.38 21.17
C ALA A 104 20.72 -38.03 19.90
N GLN A 105 21.93 -37.61 19.47
CA GLN A 105 22.61 -38.23 18.34
C GLN A 105 22.91 -39.71 18.61
N ARG A 106 23.36 -40.05 19.81
CA ARG A 106 23.57 -41.46 20.21
C ARG A 106 22.28 -42.26 20.36
N MET A 107 21.15 -41.58 20.61
CA MET A 107 19.82 -42.20 20.68
C MET A 107 19.12 -42.32 19.32
N ALA A 108 19.67 -41.75 18.24
CA ALA A 108 18.97 -41.67 16.96
C ALA A 108 18.54 -43.05 16.41
N TRP A 109 19.38 -44.07 16.57
CA TRP A 109 19.10 -45.45 16.15
C TRP A 109 18.03 -46.16 17.00
N LEU A 110 17.68 -45.61 18.18
CA LEU A 110 16.61 -46.11 19.05
C LEU A 110 15.23 -45.57 18.65
N ILE A 111 15.13 -44.82 17.53
CA ILE A 111 13.90 -44.18 17.09
C ILE A 111 13.59 -44.68 15.67
N PRO A 112 12.73 -45.68 15.50
CA PRO A 112 12.40 -46.22 14.19
C PRO A 112 11.46 -45.28 13.43
N ASP A 113 11.64 -45.20 12.11
CA ASP A 113 10.84 -44.36 11.21
C ASP A 113 9.33 -44.72 11.22
N GLU A 114 8.99 -45.98 11.47
CA GLU A 114 7.61 -46.49 11.48
C GLU A 114 6.80 -46.11 12.73
N GLU A 115 7.41 -45.54 13.78
CA GLU A 115 6.73 -45.23 15.04
C GLU A 115 5.85 -43.96 14.99
N LEU A 116 5.75 -43.25 13.86
CA LEU A 116 5.04 -41.97 13.80
C LEU A 116 3.97 -41.96 12.70
N PRO A 117 2.68 -41.87 13.11
CA PRO A 117 2.09 -40.53 13.09
C PRO A 117 1.20 -40.20 14.31
N GLY A 118 1.28 -38.94 14.74
CA GLY A 118 0.11 -38.22 15.26
C GLY A 118 -0.17 -38.22 16.76
N THR A 119 0.68 -38.77 17.64
CA THR A 119 0.33 -38.75 19.07
C THR A 119 1.42 -38.20 19.98
N GLU A 120 1.02 -37.17 20.73
CA GLU A 120 1.56 -36.73 22.02
C GLU A 120 1.82 -37.90 23.00
N ARG A 121 1.27 -39.10 22.72
CA ARG A 121 1.51 -40.36 23.44
C ARG A 121 2.96 -40.84 23.40
N ILE A 122 3.73 -40.61 22.33
CA ILE A 122 5.12 -41.10 22.22
C ILE A 122 6.06 -40.31 23.16
N LEU A 123 5.79 -39.02 23.33
CA LEU A 123 6.53 -38.17 24.27
C LEU A 123 6.00 -38.30 25.71
N ASN A 124 4.76 -38.73 25.90
CA ASN A 124 4.24 -39.21 27.19
C ASN A 124 4.80 -40.59 27.62
N ILE A 125 5.64 -41.26 26.80
CA ILE A 125 6.39 -42.45 27.23
C ILE A 125 7.44 -42.08 28.31
N GLY A 126 7.69 -40.79 28.55
CA GLY A 126 8.64 -40.29 29.54
C GLY A 126 8.05 -39.59 30.77
N LEU A 127 6.79 -39.82 31.15
CA LEU A 127 6.14 -39.15 32.31
C LEU A 127 6.84 -39.38 33.68
N SER A 128 7.99 -40.05 33.70
CA SER A 128 8.80 -40.25 34.88
C SER A 128 10.31 -40.32 34.60
N CYS A 129 10.82 -39.59 33.61
CA CYS A 129 12.26 -39.39 33.43
C CYS A 129 12.70 -38.00 33.92
N SER A 130 14.00 -37.83 34.18
CA SER A 130 14.53 -36.51 34.51
C SER A 130 14.33 -35.52 33.36
N ARG A 131 14.37 -34.23 33.68
CA ARG A 131 14.36 -33.15 32.67
C ARG A 131 15.51 -33.28 31.67
N ALA A 132 16.69 -33.72 32.13
CA ALA A 132 17.85 -33.94 31.28
C ALA A 132 17.61 -35.05 30.24
N LEU A 133 17.06 -36.19 30.67
CA LEU A 133 16.73 -37.28 29.75
C LEU A 133 15.56 -36.90 28.83
N ALA A 134 14.53 -36.23 29.34
CA ALA A 134 13.42 -35.74 28.53
C ALA A 134 13.92 -34.79 27.42
N ALA A 135 14.87 -33.90 27.73
CA ALA A 135 15.49 -33.02 26.75
C ALA A 135 16.23 -33.79 25.65
N ALA A 136 17.02 -34.82 26.03
CA ALA A 136 17.69 -35.69 25.07
C ALA A 136 16.69 -36.44 24.16
N GLN A 137 15.62 -36.98 24.74
CA GLN A 137 14.56 -37.66 23.98
C GLN A 137 13.88 -36.72 23.00
N ILE A 138 13.47 -35.52 23.42
CA ILE A 138 12.84 -34.53 22.54
C ILE A 138 13.75 -34.20 21.35
N LYS A 139 15.04 -34.00 21.58
CA LYS A 139 16.01 -33.75 20.51
C LYS A 139 16.18 -34.93 19.57
N ALA A 140 16.17 -36.15 20.09
CA ALA A 140 16.30 -37.35 19.29
C ALA A 140 15.08 -37.55 18.38
N TYR A 141 13.87 -37.29 18.88
CA TYR A 141 12.63 -37.36 18.09
C TYR A 141 12.42 -36.16 17.16
N ALA A 142 13.11 -35.04 17.38
CA ALA A 142 12.88 -33.77 16.69
C ALA A 142 12.81 -33.85 15.15
N PRO A 143 13.70 -34.60 14.46
CA PRO A 143 13.67 -34.72 12.99
C PRO A 143 12.35 -35.29 12.45
N ASN A 144 11.70 -36.15 13.24
CA ASN A 144 10.48 -36.86 12.83
C ASN A 144 9.20 -36.15 13.31
N LEU A 145 9.32 -35.06 14.08
CA LEU A 145 8.18 -34.28 14.54
C LEU A 145 7.67 -33.34 13.45
N ILE A 146 6.35 -33.22 13.32
CA ILE A 146 5.75 -32.17 12.49
C ILE A 146 6.13 -30.76 13.02
N PRO A 147 6.21 -29.73 12.15
CA PRO A 147 6.70 -28.41 12.54
C PRO A 147 6.01 -27.76 13.75
N PRO A 148 4.67 -27.85 13.92
CA PRO A 148 4.01 -27.31 15.12
C PRO A 148 4.48 -28.00 16.41
N LEU A 149 4.75 -29.30 16.38
CA LEU A 149 5.23 -30.04 17.55
C LEU A 149 6.67 -29.68 17.87
N GLN A 150 7.54 -29.48 16.87
CA GLN A 150 8.90 -29.00 17.10
C GLN A 150 8.93 -27.67 17.88
N LEU A 151 8.02 -26.75 17.54
CA LEU A 151 7.87 -25.49 18.29
C LEU A 151 7.29 -25.72 19.70
N ARG A 152 6.22 -26.49 19.85
CA ARG A 152 5.59 -26.78 21.15
C ARG A 152 6.58 -27.41 22.14
N TYR A 153 7.40 -28.36 21.68
CA TYR A 153 8.43 -29.02 22.50
C TYR A 153 9.77 -28.26 22.55
N ARG A 154 9.86 -27.09 21.91
CA ARG A 154 11.07 -26.25 21.86
C ARG A 154 12.31 -27.04 21.39
N SER A 155 12.17 -27.93 20.41
CA SER A 155 13.21 -28.92 20.05
C SER A 155 14.56 -28.30 19.64
N ALA A 156 14.53 -27.13 19.01
CA ALA A 156 15.73 -26.38 18.61
C ALA A 156 16.38 -25.59 19.76
N SER A 157 15.73 -25.48 20.94
CA SER A 157 16.33 -24.90 22.15
C SER A 157 17.48 -25.76 22.66
N PRO A 158 18.52 -25.18 23.32
CA PRO A 158 19.48 -25.98 24.08
C PRO A 158 18.83 -26.77 25.23
N ASP A 159 17.77 -26.23 25.83
CA ASP A 159 16.97 -26.84 26.90
C ASP A 159 15.51 -27.03 26.45
N PRO A 160 15.23 -28.06 25.62
CA PRO A 160 13.88 -28.42 25.21
C PRO A 160 13.10 -29.01 26.38
N ALA A 161 11.80 -28.77 26.41
CA ALA A 161 10.94 -29.21 27.49
C ALA A 161 9.56 -29.60 26.95
N THR A 162 8.86 -30.45 27.71
CA THR A 162 7.47 -30.77 27.41
C THR A 162 6.60 -29.50 27.50
N PRO A 163 5.57 -29.38 26.66
CA PRO A 163 4.65 -28.25 26.74
C PRO A 163 3.92 -28.29 28.08
N ALA A 164 4.27 -27.37 28.96
CA ALA A 164 3.70 -27.26 30.31
C ALA A 164 3.51 -25.79 30.67
N ALA A 165 3.02 -24.99 29.72
CA ALA A 165 2.67 -23.61 30.01
C ALA A 165 1.50 -23.59 31.00
N SER A 166 1.72 -23.02 32.18
CA SER A 166 0.62 -22.67 33.07
C SER A 166 -0.33 -21.72 32.34
N LYS A 167 -1.62 -21.74 32.68
CA LYS A 167 -2.60 -20.79 32.11
C LYS A 167 -2.11 -19.35 32.17
N LEU A 168 -1.47 -18.98 33.28
CA LEU A 168 -0.87 -17.67 33.51
C LEU A 168 0.30 -17.36 32.55
N GLY A 169 1.10 -18.36 32.18
CA GLY A 169 2.15 -18.22 31.18
C GLY A 169 1.62 -18.01 29.76
N VAL A 170 0.51 -18.66 29.42
CA VAL A 170 -0.19 -18.45 28.14
C VAL A 170 -0.79 -17.04 28.09
N GLU A 171 -1.48 -16.61 29.14
CA GLU A 171 -2.07 -15.26 29.24
C GLU A 171 -1.00 -14.15 29.13
N ARG A 172 0.15 -14.34 29.75
CA ARG A 172 1.29 -13.41 29.62
C ARG A 172 1.80 -13.31 28.18
N LEU A 173 1.88 -14.43 27.46
CA LEU A 173 2.26 -14.41 26.04
C LEU A 173 1.21 -13.76 25.16
N VAL A 174 -0.08 -14.04 25.41
CA VAL A 174 -1.19 -13.45 24.68
C VAL A 174 -1.22 -11.94 24.85
N SER A 175 -1.03 -11.42 26.07
CA SER A 175 -0.91 -9.98 26.34
C SER A 175 0.33 -9.35 25.72
N SER A 176 1.46 -10.08 25.69
CA SER A 176 2.71 -9.56 25.15
C SER A 176 2.81 -9.60 23.62
N LEU A 177 2.00 -10.40 22.92
CA LEU A 177 2.10 -10.56 21.47
C LEU A 177 1.08 -9.71 20.70
N PRO A 178 1.49 -8.98 19.66
CA PRO A 178 0.56 -8.37 18.70
C PRO A 178 -0.12 -9.44 17.83
N SER A 179 -1.28 -9.12 17.24
CA SER A 179 -1.97 -10.02 16.30
C SER A 179 -1.18 -10.26 15.02
N THR A 180 -0.45 -9.23 14.55
CA THR A 180 0.51 -9.30 13.45
C THR A 180 1.92 -9.11 14.00
N LEU A 181 2.84 -10.05 13.74
CA LEU A 181 4.21 -9.96 14.27
C LEU A 181 4.91 -8.67 13.83
N TRP A 182 5.80 -8.15 14.69
CA TRP A 182 6.59 -6.93 14.43
C TRP A 182 7.34 -7.01 13.10
N PRO A 183 7.28 -5.96 12.25
CA PRO A 183 8.01 -5.90 10.98
C PRO A 183 9.50 -6.20 11.10
N GLU A 184 10.13 -5.70 12.17
CA GLU A 184 11.55 -5.85 12.48
C GLU A 184 11.98 -7.31 12.62
N TRP A 185 11.05 -8.16 13.06
CA TRP A 185 11.22 -9.60 13.16
C TRP A 185 10.78 -10.31 11.88
N SER A 186 9.60 -9.98 11.33
CA SER A 186 9.04 -10.72 10.19
C SER A 186 9.81 -10.59 8.89
N ILE A 187 10.53 -9.49 8.65
CA ILE A 187 11.38 -9.31 7.45
C ILE A 187 12.54 -10.33 7.41
N ARG A 188 13.07 -10.69 8.58
CA ARG A 188 14.22 -11.62 8.70
C ARG A 188 13.88 -13.06 8.34
N PHE A 189 12.60 -13.38 8.14
CA PHE A 189 12.15 -14.69 7.64
C PHE A 189 12.16 -14.80 6.11
N GLY A 190 12.54 -13.75 5.38
CA GLY A 190 12.69 -13.80 3.91
C GLY A 190 11.40 -14.10 3.14
N LEU A 191 10.25 -13.72 3.67
CA LEU A 191 8.95 -14.01 3.07
C LEU A 191 8.70 -13.20 1.79
N THR A 192 8.08 -13.82 0.79
CA THR A 192 7.79 -13.15 -0.50
C THR A 192 6.76 -12.03 -0.37
N SER A 193 6.90 -10.94 -1.15
CA SER A 193 6.05 -9.75 -1.00
C SER A 193 4.55 -9.97 -1.25
N ARG A 194 4.19 -10.99 -2.05
CA ARG A 194 2.77 -11.32 -2.29
C ARG A 194 2.10 -11.93 -1.06
N THR A 195 2.88 -12.50 -0.16
CA THR A 195 2.40 -13.29 0.97
C THR A 195 2.74 -12.68 2.32
N TYR A 196 3.73 -11.78 2.38
CA TYR A 196 4.24 -11.14 3.60
C TYR A 196 3.13 -10.71 4.59
N GLU A 197 2.20 -9.86 4.17
CA GLU A 197 1.12 -9.36 5.06
C GLU A 197 0.15 -10.46 5.51
N ARG A 198 -0.03 -11.51 4.71
CA ARG A 198 -0.85 -12.68 5.09
C ARG A 198 -0.14 -13.57 6.11
N TRP A 199 1.19 -13.60 6.11
CA TRP A 199 2.00 -14.55 6.87
C TRP A 199 2.44 -14.00 8.22
N ARG A 200 2.48 -12.68 8.38
CA ARG A 200 2.77 -12.00 9.66
C ARG A 200 1.83 -12.38 10.82
N PRO A 201 0.49 -12.46 10.63
CA PRO A 201 -0.41 -13.01 11.65
C PRO A 201 -0.02 -14.44 12.06
N ALA A 202 0.26 -15.29 11.07
CA ALA A 202 0.64 -16.67 11.31
C ALA A 202 1.98 -16.78 12.07
N LEU A 203 2.95 -15.91 11.80
CA LEU A 203 4.20 -15.85 12.57
C LEU A 203 3.95 -15.50 14.05
N ALA A 204 3.05 -14.56 14.35
CA ALA A 204 2.69 -14.24 15.74
C ALA A 204 2.06 -15.46 16.45
N SER A 205 1.16 -16.18 15.76
CA SER A 205 0.59 -17.43 16.29
C SER A 205 1.64 -18.53 16.46
N ALA A 206 2.66 -18.59 15.61
CA ALA A 206 3.76 -19.56 15.74
C ALA A 206 4.60 -19.30 17.00
N VAL A 207 4.84 -18.04 17.37
CA VAL A 207 5.51 -17.68 18.64
C VAL A 207 4.66 -18.11 19.84
N LEU A 208 3.34 -17.91 19.77
CA LEU A 208 2.42 -18.34 20.84
C LEU A 208 2.39 -19.87 21.02
N LEU A 209 2.58 -20.65 19.94
CA LEU A 209 2.64 -22.12 20.01
C LEU A 209 3.86 -22.64 20.76
N VAL A 210 4.99 -21.93 20.72
CA VAL A 210 6.23 -22.39 21.35
C VAL A 210 5.94 -22.74 22.79
N GLY A 211 6.33 -23.91 23.32
CA GLY A 211 6.19 -24.23 24.75
C GLY A 211 4.76 -24.33 25.30
N THR A 212 3.71 -24.25 24.47
CA THR A 212 2.31 -24.33 24.92
C THR A 212 1.63 -25.62 24.46
N ASP A 213 0.58 -26.00 25.17
CA ASP A 213 -0.28 -27.14 24.82
C ASP A 213 -1.35 -26.78 23.77
N LEU A 214 -1.37 -25.53 23.31
CA LEU A 214 -2.36 -25.02 22.34
C LEU A 214 -2.24 -25.72 20.98
N THR A 215 -3.39 -25.92 20.34
CA THR A 215 -3.44 -26.28 18.92
C THR A 215 -3.15 -25.04 18.05
N PRO A 216 -2.69 -25.22 16.80
CA PRO A 216 -2.49 -24.12 15.85
C PRO A 216 -3.71 -23.19 15.72
N GLU A 217 -4.91 -23.76 15.66
CA GLU A 217 -6.17 -23.01 15.55
C GLU A 217 -6.48 -22.25 16.83
N ALA A 218 -6.26 -22.86 18.00
CA ALA A 218 -6.47 -22.21 19.29
C ALA A 218 -5.52 -21.02 19.46
N ALA A 219 -4.25 -21.16 19.07
CA ALA A 219 -3.27 -20.07 19.13
C ALA A 219 -3.69 -18.87 18.25
N ALA A 220 -4.13 -19.10 17.01
CA ALA A 220 -4.62 -18.03 16.15
C ALA A 220 -5.87 -17.34 16.68
N LYS A 221 -6.81 -18.09 17.28
CA LYS A 221 -8.01 -17.53 17.92
C LYS A 221 -7.68 -16.64 19.13
N GLN A 222 -6.71 -17.03 19.96
CA GLN A 222 -6.31 -16.23 21.13
C GLN A 222 -5.75 -14.85 20.74
N LEU A 223 -5.13 -14.74 19.56
CA LEU A 223 -4.63 -13.47 19.03
C LEU A 223 -5.63 -12.71 18.14
N ASP A 224 -6.82 -13.27 17.90
CA ASP A 224 -7.86 -12.71 17.01
C ASP A 224 -7.30 -12.22 15.67
N ASN A 225 -6.54 -13.08 14.99
CA ASN A 225 -5.73 -12.69 13.84
C ASN A 225 -6.08 -13.40 12.51
N GLY A 226 -7.09 -14.27 12.51
CA GLY A 226 -7.61 -14.96 11.32
C GLY A 226 -6.60 -15.90 10.64
N ALA A 227 -5.56 -16.33 11.36
CA ALA A 227 -4.47 -17.13 10.84
C ALA A 227 -4.66 -18.64 11.03
N GLU A 228 -5.84 -19.13 11.41
CA GLU A 228 -6.08 -20.53 11.83
C GLU A 228 -5.62 -21.52 10.75
N ARG A 229 -5.99 -21.26 9.49
CA ARG A 229 -5.58 -22.08 8.34
C ARG A 229 -4.23 -21.67 7.76
N THR A 230 -3.79 -20.44 8.01
CA THR A 230 -2.55 -19.90 7.41
C THR A 230 -1.32 -20.37 8.18
N LEU A 231 -1.43 -20.60 9.50
CA LEU A 231 -0.34 -21.06 10.36
C LEU A 231 0.25 -22.40 9.92
N GLN A 232 -0.60 -23.39 9.65
CA GLN A 232 -0.11 -24.70 9.20
C GLN A 232 0.60 -24.61 7.85
N HIS A 233 0.07 -23.78 6.93
CA HIS A 233 0.72 -23.52 5.63
C HIS A 233 2.05 -22.80 5.78
N LEU A 234 2.10 -21.80 6.68
CA LEU A 234 3.32 -21.08 7.01
C LEU A 234 4.41 -22.03 7.49
N LEU A 235 4.12 -22.82 8.51
CA LEU A 235 5.10 -23.70 9.11
C LEU A 235 5.57 -24.78 8.13
N ARG A 236 4.69 -25.29 7.28
CA ARG A 236 5.08 -26.24 6.22
C ARG A 236 6.04 -25.63 5.21
N TYR A 237 5.77 -24.40 4.77
CA TYR A 237 6.65 -23.67 3.86
C TYR A 237 8.01 -23.36 4.50
N LEU A 238 8.04 -22.87 5.74
CA LEU A 238 9.29 -22.62 6.45
C LEU A 238 10.10 -23.90 6.68
N HIS A 239 9.43 -25.01 6.96
CA HIS A 239 10.08 -26.31 7.16
C HIS A 239 10.71 -26.90 5.88
N GLN A 240 10.23 -26.49 4.70
CA GLN A 240 10.85 -26.88 3.41
C GLN A 240 12.14 -26.11 3.12
N SER A 241 12.45 -25.06 3.88
CA SER A 241 13.67 -24.27 3.72
C SER A 241 14.82 -24.86 4.53
N GLU A 242 16.04 -24.77 3.99
CA GLU A 242 17.29 -25.11 4.69
C GLU A 242 17.49 -24.28 5.98
N HIS A 243 16.85 -23.10 6.07
CA HIS A 243 16.92 -22.21 7.23
C HIS A 243 15.96 -22.62 8.37
N TRP A 244 15.21 -23.71 8.26
CA TRP A 244 14.26 -24.14 9.29
C TRP A 244 14.84 -24.22 10.72
N PRO A 245 16.05 -24.76 10.96
CA PRO A 245 16.66 -24.76 12.29
C PRO A 245 16.85 -23.34 12.85
N SER A 246 17.25 -22.39 12.01
CA SER A 246 17.38 -20.97 12.38
C SER A 246 16.02 -20.31 12.64
N PHE A 247 15.01 -20.60 11.81
CA PHE A 247 13.65 -20.08 12.00
C PHE A 247 13.01 -20.56 13.29
N SER A 248 13.09 -21.86 13.57
CA SER A 248 12.57 -22.45 14.81
C SER A 248 13.29 -21.89 16.03
N THR A 249 14.63 -21.76 15.98
CA THR A 249 15.42 -21.14 17.06
C THR A 249 15.02 -19.69 17.30
N ALA A 250 14.82 -18.90 16.24
CA ALA A 250 14.40 -17.50 16.36
C ALA A 250 13.03 -17.36 17.03
N LEU A 251 12.05 -18.16 16.62
CA LEU A 251 10.71 -18.18 17.23
C LEU A 251 10.75 -18.62 18.70
N ILE A 252 11.60 -19.59 19.03
CA ILE A 252 11.77 -20.08 20.40
C ILE A 252 12.39 -19.01 21.30
N ARG A 253 13.52 -18.42 20.88
CA ARG A 253 14.19 -17.33 21.61
C ARG A 253 13.25 -16.15 21.86
N LEU A 254 12.44 -15.80 20.86
CA LEU A 254 11.43 -14.76 20.98
C LEU A 254 10.37 -15.10 22.02
N ALA A 255 9.79 -16.30 21.98
CA ALA A 255 8.79 -16.72 22.96
C ALA A 255 9.36 -16.77 24.38
N ASP A 256 10.59 -17.26 24.54
CA ASP A 256 11.26 -17.36 25.84
C ASP A 256 11.62 -15.99 26.41
N TYR A 257 12.05 -15.06 25.56
CA TYR A 257 12.26 -13.67 25.96
C TYR A 257 10.96 -13.02 26.47
N LEU A 258 9.84 -13.20 25.75
CA LEU A 258 8.56 -12.62 26.15
C LEU A 258 8.01 -13.24 27.45
N ARG A 259 8.32 -14.51 27.76
CA ARG A 259 7.96 -15.13 29.04
C ARG A 259 8.74 -14.57 30.22
N THR A 260 10.04 -14.35 30.02
CA THR A 260 11.00 -14.01 31.07
C THR A 260 11.08 -12.51 31.33
N SER A 261 11.25 -11.73 30.26
CA SER A 261 11.46 -10.28 30.32
C SER A 261 10.16 -9.48 30.14
N GLY A 262 9.13 -10.10 29.54
CA GLY A 262 7.84 -9.45 29.28
C GLY A 262 7.88 -8.48 28.09
N ASN A 263 6.87 -7.61 28.04
CA ASN A 263 6.71 -6.57 27.03
C ASN A 263 6.12 -5.31 27.73
N PRO A 264 6.64 -4.10 27.45
CA PRO A 264 6.05 -2.84 27.95
C PRO A 264 4.64 -2.53 27.42
N ILE A 265 4.18 -3.19 26.35
CA ILE A 265 2.87 -2.99 25.74
C ILE A 265 1.94 -4.17 26.04
N ASP A 266 0.76 -3.92 26.62
CA ASP A 266 -0.31 -4.92 26.70
C ASP A 266 -1.15 -4.91 25.41
N TYR A 267 -0.77 -5.74 24.46
CA TYR A 267 -1.48 -5.90 23.20
C TYR A 267 -2.87 -6.52 23.37
N GLN A 268 -3.12 -7.33 24.41
CA GLN A 268 -4.46 -7.86 24.66
C GLN A 268 -5.42 -6.74 25.04
N ARG A 269 -4.98 -5.79 25.86
CA ARG A 269 -5.74 -4.57 26.15
C ARG A 269 -5.94 -3.72 24.90
N ARG A 270 -4.87 -3.45 24.14
CA ARG A 270 -4.98 -2.66 22.89
C ARG A 270 -5.90 -3.28 21.84
N ARG A 271 -6.04 -4.62 21.79
CA ARG A 271 -6.98 -5.30 20.89
C ARG A 271 -8.45 -5.03 21.22
N ARG A 272 -8.76 -4.81 22.51
CA ARG A 272 -10.13 -4.62 23.03
C ARG A 272 -10.57 -3.14 23.06
N LEU A 273 -9.67 -2.22 22.74
CA LEU A 273 -9.92 -0.78 22.75
C LEU A 273 -10.85 -0.36 21.60
N ASP A 274 -11.67 0.66 21.82
CA ASP A 274 -12.56 1.23 20.80
C ASP A 274 -11.83 2.30 19.96
N TYR A 275 -11.65 2.02 18.67
CA TYR A 275 -10.94 2.89 17.73
C TYR A 275 -11.87 3.80 16.92
N ARG A 276 -13.18 3.84 17.20
CA ARG A 276 -14.13 4.67 16.43
C ARG A 276 -13.82 6.17 16.47
N SER A 277 -13.23 6.66 17.56
CA SER A 277 -12.83 8.06 17.74
C SER A 277 -11.36 8.32 17.39
N LEU A 278 -10.65 7.34 16.81
CA LEU A 278 -9.25 7.49 16.43
C LEU A 278 -9.12 8.48 15.26
N LEU A 279 -8.38 9.57 15.46
CA LEU A 279 -8.05 10.59 14.46
C LEU A 279 -9.28 11.11 13.67
N PRO A 280 -10.14 11.93 14.30
CA PRO A 280 -11.20 12.66 13.62
C PRO A 280 -10.66 13.52 12.47
N ASP A 281 -11.49 13.77 11.44
CA ASP A 281 -11.14 14.63 10.29
C ASP A 281 -10.54 16.00 10.65
N PRO A 282 -11.07 16.76 11.63
CA PRO A 282 -10.45 18.03 12.01
C PRO A 282 -9.03 17.86 12.57
N ASP A 283 -8.77 16.81 13.33
CA ASP A 283 -7.46 16.53 13.92
C ASP A 283 -6.45 16.10 12.86
N TRP A 284 -6.89 15.29 11.88
CA TRP A 284 -6.10 14.96 10.69
C TRP A 284 -5.73 16.23 9.90
N ASN A 285 -6.70 17.09 9.61
CA ASN A 285 -6.46 18.31 8.85
C ASN A 285 -5.49 19.25 9.58
N ALA A 286 -5.61 19.38 10.91
CA ALA A 286 -4.69 20.16 11.72
C ALA A 286 -3.27 19.56 11.75
N ALA A 287 -3.14 18.23 11.83
CA ALA A 287 -1.84 17.55 11.77
C ALA A 287 -1.18 17.69 10.39
N ALA A 288 -1.95 17.51 9.31
CA ALA A 288 -1.47 17.69 7.94
C ALA A 288 -1.00 19.13 7.68
N HIS A 289 -1.81 20.12 8.08
CA HIS A 289 -1.48 21.53 7.94
C HIS A 289 -0.20 21.91 8.70
N ARG A 290 -0.05 21.49 9.98
CA ARG A 290 1.17 21.72 10.77
C ARG A 290 2.41 21.09 10.14
N ALA A 291 2.26 19.96 9.46
CA ALA A 291 3.36 19.27 8.80
C ALA A 291 3.67 19.78 7.38
N GLY A 292 2.98 20.83 6.91
CA GLY A 292 3.13 21.33 5.53
C GLY A 292 2.70 20.30 4.48
N ALA A 293 1.84 19.36 4.85
CA ALA A 293 1.20 18.39 3.98
C ALA A 293 -0.22 18.87 3.66
N LEU A 294 -0.75 18.46 2.49
CA LEU A 294 -2.09 18.88 2.12
C LEU A 294 -3.14 18.22 3.01
N PRO A 295 -4.07 18.98 3.62
CA PRO A 295 -5.25 18.39 4.23
C PRO A 295 -5.97 17.59 3.14
N GLY A 296 -5.93 16.28 3.30
CA GLY A 296 -6.34 15.34 2.26
C GLY A 296 -7.85 15.13 2.21
N SER A 297 -8.32 14.51 1.13
CA SER A 297 -9.70 14.02 1.03
C SER A 297 -10.07 13.07 2.18
N PRO A 298 -11.37 12.85 2.46
CA PRO A 298 -11.80 11.91 3.51
C PRO A 298 -11.19 10.50 3.33
N VAL A 299 -10.79 10.14 2.11
CA VAL A 299 -10.07 8.90 1.81
C VAL A 299 -8.65 8.91 2.39
N LYS A 300 -7.91 10.03 2.31
CA LYS A 300 -6.58 10.15 2.94
C LYS A 300 -6.69 10.13 4.46
N ALA A 301 -7.71 10.77 5.04
CA ALA A 301 -7.98 10.71 6.48
C ALA A 301 -8.26 9.27 6.94
N GLU A 302 -9.07 8.51 6.19
CA GLU A 302 -9.33 7.10 6.46
C GLU A 302 -8.06 6.23 6.32
N ILE A 303 -7.21 6.49 5.32
CA ILE A 303 -5.91 5.81 5.18
C ILE A 303 -5.02 6.08 6.40
N ALA A 304 -4.94 7.33 6.87
CA ALA A 304 -4.17 7.71 8.06
C ALA A 304 -4.74 7.06 9.34
N ARG A 305 -6.07 7.00 9.49
CA ARG A 305 -6.76 6.28 10.58
C ARG A 305 -6.41 4.80 10.59
N ARG A 306 -6.51 4.13 9.44
CA ARG A 306 -6.14 2.71 9.29
C ARG A 306 -4.67 2.44 9.56
N TYR A 307 -3.81 3.36 9.15
CA TYR A 307 -2.39 3.31 9.45
C TYR A 307 -2.13 3.39 10.96
N LEU A 308 -2.72 4.38 11.65
CA LEU A 308 -2.62 4.52 13.10
C LEU A 308 -3.23 3.33 13.84
N PHE A 309 -4.38 2.81 13.38
CA PHE A 309 -5.00 1.62 13.94
C PHE A 309 -4.02 0.45 13.96
N ARG A 310 -3.37 0.14 12.82
CA ARG A 310 -2.38 -0.94 12.72
C ARG A 310 -1.17 -0.68 13.64
N ARG A 311 -0.73 0.58 13.70
CA ARG A 311 0.43 1.02 14.50
C ARG A 311 0.18 0.87 16.01
N ILE A 312 -1.02 1.22 16.49
CA ILE A 312 -1.40 1.16 17.91
C ILE A 312 -1.77 -0.28 18.30
N SER A 313 -2.70 -0.90 17.56
CA SER A 313 -3.34 -2.14 17.96
C SER A 313 -2.50 -3.39 17.67
N GLY A 314 -1.51 -3.29 16.78
CA GLY A 314 -0.77 -4.45 16.27
C GLY A 314 -1.65 -5.46 15.52
N ARG A 315 -2.79 -5.00 14.95
CA ARG A 315 -3.72 -5.82 14.15
C ARG A 315 -3.63 -5.44 12.69
N SER A 316 -4.09 -6.34 11.81
CA SER A 316 -4.39 -5.94 10.43
C SER A 316 -5.63 -5.04 10.43
N ALA A 317 -5.62 -3.99 9.60
CA ALA A 317 -6.81 -3.16 9.44
C ALA A 317 -7.96 -4.02 8.88
N PRO A 318 -9.20 -3.91 9.41
CA PRO A 318 -10.32 -4.66 8.89
C PRO A 318 -10.51 -4.38 7.39
N PRO A 319 -10.93 -5.37 6.59
CA PRO A 319 -11.22 -5.13 5.18
C PRO A 319 -12.36 -4.12 5.05
N ASP A 320 -12.24 -3.19 4.10
CA ASP A 320 -13.34 -2.27 3.77
C ASP A 320 -14.51 -3.07 3.16
N ALA A 321 -15.76 -2.68 3.44
CA ALA A 321 -16.94 -3.27 2.82
C ALA A 321 -16.86 -3.24 1.28
N GLN A 322 -16.23 -2.19 0.73
CA GLN A 322 -16.00 -2.05 -0.70
C GLN A 322 -14.88 -2.98 -1.23
N ASP A 323 -13.82 -3.19 -0.44
CA ASP A 323 -12.73 -4.15 -0.76
C ASP A 323 -13.28 -5.59 -0.74
N ALA A 324 -14.17 -5.92 0.20
CA ALA A 324 -14.82 -7.22 0.30
C ALA A 324 -15.73 -7.52 -0.91
N ARG A 325 -16.43 -6.50 -1.43
CA ARG A 325 -17.29 -6.62 -2.62
C ARG A 325 -16.51 -6.76 -3.93
N ASN A 326 -15.41 -6.01 -4.06
CA ASN A 326 -14.65 -5.93 -5.31
C ASN A 326 -13.55 -7.01 -5.43
N GLY A 327 -13.28 -7.78 -4.37
CA GLY A 327 -12.25 -8.82 -4.34
C GLY A 327 -10.81 -8.31 -4.55
N ARG A 328 -10.59 -6.99 -4.53
CA ARG A 328 -9.28 -6.34 -4.69
C ARG A 328 -9.05 -5.39 -3.53
N PRO A 329 -8.02 -5.63 -2.68
CA PRO A 329 -7.79 -4.84 -1.47
C PRO A 329 -7.10 -3.51 -1.79
N GLN A 330 -7.83 -2.59 -2.43
CA GLN A 330 -7.29 -1.29 -2.85
C GLN A 330 -7.00 -0.41 -1.63
N MET A 331 -7.90 -0.41 -0.64
CA MET A 331 -7.72 0.40 0.57
C MET A 331 -6.55 -0.10 1.43
N LEU A 332 -6.44 -1.42 1.60
CA LEU A 332 -5.29 -2.02 2.30
C LEU A 332 -3.97 -1.69 1.61
N THR A 333 -3.91 -1.77 0.27
CA THR A 333 -2.70 -1.42 -0.49
C THR A 333 -2.32 0.04 -0.32
N ARG A 334 -3.29 0.95 -0.31
CA ARG A 334 -3.06 2.39 -0.02
C ARG A 334 -2.57 2.60 1.41
N THR A 335 -3.15 1.90 2.38
CA THR A 335 -2.73 1.92 3.79
C THR A 335 -1.28 1.44 3.95
N LEU A 336 -0.90 0.35 3.27
CA LEU A 336 0.45 -0.19 3.29
C LEU A 336 1.48 0.72 2.62
N ASN A 337 1.06 1.47 1.60
CA ASN A 337 1.93 2.40 0.88
C ASN A 337 1.95 3.81 1.50
N PHE A 338 1.12 4.09 2.50
CA PHE A 338 1.03 5.38 3.18
C PHE A 338 2.36 5.89 3.73
N PRO A 339 3.33 5.06 4.19
CA PRO A 339 4.65 5.55 4.57
C PRO A 339 5.40 6.34 3.48
N LEU A 340 5.06 6.16 2.21
CA LEU A 340 5.61 6.95 1.11
C LEU A 340 5.12 8.42 1.10
N ASP A 341 3.98 8.66 1.72
CA ASP A 341 3.30 9.97 1.80
C ASP A 341 3.60 10.68 3.13
N LEU A 342 4.24 9.98 4.07
CA LEU A 342 4.68 10.56 5.34
C LEU A 342 5.86 11.51 5.15
N THR A 343 5.94 12.48 6.04
CA THR A 343 7.14 13.24 6.37
C THR A 343 7.47 13.01 7.83
N SER A 344 8.70 13.29 8.27
CA SER A 344 9.01 13.15 9.71
C SER A 344 8.14 14.06 10.59
N ALA A 345 7.82 15.26 10.12
CA ALA A 345 6.90 16.16 10.82
C ALA A 345 5.47 15.59 10.90
N LEU A 346 4.96 15.01 9.81
CA LEU A 346 3.63 14.39 9.80
C LEU A 346 3.60 13.12 10.66
N GLN A 347 4.63 12.29 10.59
CA GLN A 347 4.75 11.10 11.42
C GLN A 347 4.78 11.47 12.89
N HIS A 348 5.57 12.46 13.29
CA HIS A 348 5.61 12.95 14.67
C HIS A 348 4.25 13.48 15.13
N ALA A 349 3.55 14.27 14.31
CA ALA A 349 2.22 14.77 14.66
C ALA A 349 1.17 13.64 14.81
N LEU A 350 1.27 12.59 14.00
CA LEU A 350 0.41 11.40 14.10
C LEU A 350 0.75 10.56 15.34
N ASP A 351 2.04 10.42 15.67
CA ASP A 351 2.48 9.69 16.86
C ASP A 351 2.06 10.40 18.15
N GLU A 352 2.18 11.74 18.21
CA GLU A 352 1.65 12.57 19.30
C GLU A 352 0.14 12.37 19.48
N HIS A 353 -0.61 12.42 18.38
CA HIS A 353 -2.06 12.18 18.42
C HIS A 353 -2.40 10.77 18.92
N ALA A 354 -1.62 9.76 18.50
CA ALA A 354 -1.79 8.38 18.94
C ALA A 354 -1.51 8.22 20.45
N MET A 355 -0.48 8.90 20.97
CA MET A 355 -0.18 8.91 22.41
C MET A 355 -1.29 9.60 23.22
N VAL A 356 -1.81 10.73 22.76
CA VAL A 356 -2.95 11.40 23.39
C VAL A 356 -4.19 10.51 23.38
N PHE A 357 -4.44 9.81 22.28
CA PHE A 357 -5.55 8.85 22.17
C PHE A 357 -5.40 7.69 23.16
N LEU A 358 -4.19 7.13 23.30
CA LEU A 358 -3.91 6.09 24.29
C LEU A 358 -4.11 6.59 25.72
N ALA A 359 -3.59 7.78 26.05
CA ALA A 359 -3.75 8.39 27.37
C ALA A 359 -5.22 8.63 27.73
N ARG A 360 -6.03 9.14 26.78
CA ARG A 360 -7.49 9.32 26.97
C ARG A 360 -8.24 8.02 27.24
N ASN A 361 -7.72 6.89 26.75
CA ASN A 361 -8.27 5.55 26.99
C ASN A 361 -7.60 4.85 28.20
N GLY A 362 -6.88 5.59 29.06
CA GLY A 362 -6.28 5.08 30.29
C GLY A 362 -4.94 4.35 30.09
N ILE A 363 -4.25 4.57 28.97
CA ILE A 363 -2.97 3.94 28.63
C ILE A 363 -1.92 5.05 28.45
N ALA A 364 -1.36 5.56 29.54
CA ALA A 364 -0.34 6.63 29.51
C ALA A 364 1.10 6.11 29.61
N ASP A 365 1.30 4.98 30.31
CA ASP A 365 2.64 4.48 30.66
C ASP A 365 3.26 3.55 29.61
N GLU A 366 2.55 3.27 28.51
CA GLU A 366 3.05 2.41 27.44
C GLU A 366 3.65 3.20 26.28
N PRO A 367 4.76 2.74 25.68
CA PRO A 367 5.27 3.33 24.45
C PRO A 367 4.34 3.04 23.27
N LEU A 368 4.26 3.94 22.29
CA LEU A 368 3.43 3.72 21.09
C LEU A 368 3.85 2.45 20.33
N LYS A 369 5.16 2.29 20.14
CA LYS A 369 5.80 1.18 19.43
C LYS A 369 6.86 0.55 20.32
N TRP A 370 6.95 -0.77 20.24
CA TRP A 370 8.04 -1.53 20.81
C TRP A 370 8.19 -2.84 20.04
N HIS A 371 9.41 -3.35 19.96
CA HIS A 371 9.70 -4.69 19.47
C HIS A 371 10.80 -5.33 20.34
N PRO A 372 10.88 -6.66 20.43
CA PRO A 372 11.94 -7.34 21.16
C PRO A 372 13.33 -7.09 20.54
N PRO A 373 14.42 -7.14 21.35
CA PRO A 373 15.78 -6.91 20.88
C PRO A 373 16.17 -7.83 19.73
N LEU A 374 16.77 -7.27 18.69
CA LEU A 374 17.23 -8.03 17.53
C LEU A 374 18.49 -8.85 17.81
N ALA A 375 19.19 -8.60 18.92
CA ALA A 375 20.29 -9.42 19.39
C ALA A 375 19.89 -10.90 19.61
N LEU A 376 18.59 -11.18 19.83
CA LEU A 376 18.07 -12.54 19.97
C LEU A 376 18.23 -13.38 18.69
N VAL A 377 18.31 -12.75 17.52
CA VAL A 377 18.49 -13.43 16.23
C VAL A 377 19.91 -13.36 15.70
N GLU A 378 20.82 -12.70 16.41
CA GLU A 378 22.24 -12.67 16.04
C GLU A 378 22.85 -14.08 16.09
N GLY A 379 23.76 -14.34 15.15
CA GLY A 379 24.42 -15.64 14.96
C GLY A 379 23.55 -16.74 14.37
N LEU A 380 22.28 -16.46 14.03
CA LEU A 380 21.42 -17.42 13.32
C LEU A 380 21.63 -17.30 11.81
N ALA A 381 21.69 -18.43 11.12
CA ALA A 381 21.73 -18.49 9.65
C ALA A 381 20.32 -18.22 9.06
N LEU A 382 19.79 -17.03 9.33
CA LEU A 382 18.56 -16.51 8.72
C LEU A 382 18.89 -15.92 7.34
N PRO A 383 17.92 -15.89 6.39
CA PRO A 383 18.06 -15.13 5.16
C PRO A 383 18.48 -13.69 5.50
N ALA A 384 19.58 -13.23 4.89
CA ALA A 384 20.08 -11.88 5.12
C ALA A 384 18.96 -10.88 4.83
N PRO A 385 18.59 -10.02 5.79
CA PRO A 385 17.50 -9.10 5.57
C PRO A 385 17.97 -8.06 4.54
N GLU A 386 17.28 -8.01 3.42
CA GLU A 386 17.55 -7.08 2.31
C GLU A 386 17.71 -5.63 2.80
N CYS A 387 17.06 -5.27 3.92
CA CYS A 387 17.09 -3.94 4.51
C CYS A 387 18.46 -3.47 5.01
N GLU A 388 19.38 -4.38 5.39
CA GLU A 388 20.69 -4.01 5.95
C GLU A 388 21.65 -3.46 4.88
N HIS A 389 21.40 -3.76 3.60
CA HIS A 389 22.25 -3.33 2.48
C HIS A 389 21.74 -2.06 1.78
N VAL A 390 20.60 -1.51 2.21
CA VAL A 390 19.98 -0.36 1.56
C VAL A 390 20.54 0.94 2.15
N ASP A 391 21.05 1.82 1.28
CA ASP A 391 21.34 3.19 1.66
C ASP A 391 20.03 3.95 1.96
N ILE A 392 19.77 4.15 3.25
CA ILE A 392 18.58 4.82 3.78
C ILE A 392 18.48 6.26 3.26
N THR A 393 19.61 6.96 3.10
CA THR A 393 19.61 8.35 2.64
C THR A 393 19.23 8.44 1.17
N ALA A 394 19.78 7.54 0.34
CA ALA A 394 19.40 7.42 -1.06
C ALA A 394 17.93 7.00 -1.20
N LEU A 395 17.44 6.06 -0.38
CA LEU A 395 16.04 5.64 -0.39
C LEU A 395 15.09 6.80 -0.05
N ARG A 396 15.38 7.58 1.00
CA ARG A 396 14.57 8.75 1.38
C ARG A 396 14.57 9.81 0.29
N SER A 397 15.72 10.07 -0.33
CA SER A 397 15.84 11.01 -1.45
C SER A 397 15.01 10.55 -2.66
N ALA A 398 15.13 9.29 -3.06
CA ALA A 398 14.36 8.70 -4.16
C ALA A 398 12.85 8.68 -3.85
N ALA A 399 12.47 8.38 -2.61
CA ALA A 399 11.08 8.39 -2.15
C ALA A 399 10.48 9.79 -2.15
N SER A 400 11.31 10.82 -2.00
CA SER A 400 10.89 12.23 -2.01
C SER A 400 10.56 12.76 -3.41
N ALA A 401 10.90 12.01 -4.48
CA ALA A 401 10.55 12.37 -5.84
C ALA A 401 9.03 12.33 -6.08
N ALA A 402 8.51 13.27 -6.87
CA ALA A 402 7.07 13.33 -7.20
C ALA A 402 6.55 12.08 -7.95
N SER A 403 7.44 11.38 -8.65
CA SER A 403 7.15 10.15 -9.40
C SER A 403 7.34 8.86 -8.59
N ALA A 404 7.75 8.96 -7.32
CA ALA A 404 8.10 7.80 -6.52
C ALA A 404 6.90 6.85 -6.34
N ARG A 405 7.17 5.56 -6.52
CA ARG A 405 6.22 4.46 -6.29
C ARG A 405 6.94 3.34 -5.56
N VAL A 406 6.28 2.72 -4.59
CA VAL A 406 6.87 1.61 -3.80
C VAL A 406 7.41 0.48 -4.71
N PRO A 407 6.70 -0.01 -5.75
CA PRO A 407 7.24 -1.04 -6.63
C PRO A 407 8.39 -0.57 -7.55
N ALA A 408 8.53 0.74 -7.77
CA ALA A 408 9.67 1.27 -8.51
C ALA A 408 10.92 1.33 -7.61
N LEU A 409 10.75 1.83 -6.38
CA LEU A 409 11.81 1.86 -5.37
C LEU A 409 12.33 0.44 -5.07
N ALA A 410 11.43 -0.52 -4.88
CA ALA A 410 11.78 -1.93 -4.67
C ALA A 410 12.71 -2.47 -5.77
N ARG A 411 12.41 -2.16 -7.05
CA ARG A 411 13.25 -2.56 -8.19
C ARG A 411 14.59 -1.81 -8.22
N THR A 412 14.61 -0.52 -7.90
CA THR A 412 15.83 0.29 -7.90
C THR A 412 16.81 -0.14 -6.82
N PHE A 413 16.32 -0.48 -5.63
CA PHE A 413 17.16 -0.90 -4.50
C PHE A 413 17.33 -2.41 -4.40
N HIS A 414 16.82 -3.18 -5.38
CA HIS A 414 16.88 -4.64 -5.41
C HIS A 414 16.37 -5.30 -4.13
N VAL A 415 15.28 -4.77 -3.57
CA VAL A 415 14.62 -5.27 -2.36
C VAL A 415 13.15 -5.56 -2.60
N THR A 416 12.53 -6.31 -1.71
CA THR A 416 11.10 -6.57 -1.69
C THR A 416 10.29 -5.30 -1.41
N ILE A 417 9.03 -5.30 -1.88
CA ILE A 417 8.09 -4.19 -1.67
C ILE A 417 7.87 -3.92 -0.18
N ASP A 418 7.81 -4.98 0.63
CA ASP A 418 7.57 -4.86 2.07
C ASP A 418 8.80 -4.37 2.83
N THR A 419 10.02 -4.69 2.38
CA THR A 419 11.24 -4.05 2.88
C THR A 419 11.20 -2.54 2.64
N VAL A 420 10.79 -2.07 1.46
CA VAL A 420 10.63 -0.63 1.20
C VAL A 420 9.58 -0.01 2.13
N ARG A 421 8.42 -0.66 2.30
CA ARG A 421 7.36 -0.15 3.19
C ARG A 421 7.84 -0.03 4.64
N TYR A 422 8.56 -1.05 5.13
CA TYR A 422 9.16 -1.05 6.46
C TYR A 422 10.20 0.06 6.63
N LEU A 423 11.12 0.19 5.68
CA LEU A 423 12.17 1.22 5.73
C LEU A 423 11.56 2.63 5.71
N LEU A 424 10.53 2.87 4.90
CA LEU A 424 9.84 4.16 4.86
C LEU A 424 8.98 4.42 6.12
N ASP A 425 8.46 3.38 6.77
CA ASP A 425 7.75 3.54 8.06
C ASP A 425 8.70 3.97 9.18
N ARG A 426 9.95 3.48 9.16
CA ARG A 426 10.98 3.82 10.14
C ARG A 426 11.73 5.11 9.82
N HIS A 427 11.92 5.38 8.53
CA HIS A 427 12.66 6.52 8.02
C HIS A 427 11.84 7.23 6.93
N PRO A 428 10.89 8.09 7.33
CA PRO A 428 10.05 8.81 6.39
C PRO A 428 10.86 9.63 5.36
N PRO A 429 10.31 9.80 4.15
CA PRO A 429 10.84 10.77 3.19
C PRO A 429 10.91 12.18 3.80
N GLU A 430 11.99 12.91 3.52
CA GLU A 430 12.09 14.31 3.93
C GLU A 430 11.72 15.26 2.79
N PRO A 431 10.91 16.29 3.05
CA PRO A 431 10.87 17.42 2.15
C PRO A 431 12.23 18.10 2.11
N ASN A 432 12.83 18.24 0.92
CA ASN A 432 14.01 19.10 0.76
C ASN A 432 13.69 20.51 1.29
N ALA A 433 14.57 21.05 2.16
CA ALA A 433 14.43 22.19 3.09
C ALA A 433 13.67 23.47 2.62
N THR A 434 13.43 23.64 1.33
CA THR A 434 12.45 24.61 0.80
C THR A 434 11.02 24.13 1.06
N GLY A 435 10.43 24.56 2.19
CA GLY A 435 9.09 24.19 2.71
C GLY A 435 7.87 24.36 1.80
N GLY A 436 8.03 24.67 0.50
CA GLY A 436 6.97 24.67 -0.51
C GLY A 436 6.91 23.42 -1.41
N ARG A 437 7.79 22.41 -1.20
CA ARG A 437 7.90 21.24 -2.07
C ARG A 437 6.92 20.10 -1.76
N THR A 438 6.45 19.92 -0.54
CA THR A 438 5.50 18.85 -0.14
C THR A 438 4.11 19.06 -0.72
N VAL A 439 3.57 20.27 -0.57
CA VAL A 439 2.31 20.67 -1.21
C VAL A 439 2.42 20.56 -2.74
N ARG A 440 3.51 21.06 -3.33
CA ARG A 440 3.78 20.87 -4.77
C ARG A 440 3.86 19.38 -5.16
N ARG A 441 4.46 18.51 -4.34
CA ARG A 441 4.58 17.06 -4.60
C ARG A 441 3.21 16.38 -4.60
N ASP A 442 2.36 16.65 -3.62
CA ASP A 442 1.02 16.08 -3.53
C ASP A 442 0.11 16.60 -4.66
N VAL A 443 0.18 17.90 -4.97
CA VAL A 443 -0.49 18.50 -6.13
C VAL A 443 0.00 17.88 -7.45
N LEU A 444 1.31 17.74 -7.66
CA LEU A 444 1.88 17.17 -8.88
C LEU A 444 1.56 15.68 -9.03
N ARG A 445 1.47 14.94 -7.91
CA ARG A 445 1.04 13.54 -7.91
C ARG A 445 -0.46 13.41 -8.21
N ALA A 446 -1.29 14.30 -7.65
CA ALA A 446 -2.72 14.38 -7.98
C ALA A 446 -2.93 14.76 -9.46
N ALA A 447 -2.15 15.71 -9.98
CA ALA A 447 -2.14 16.12 -11.38
C ALA A 447 -1.75 14.96 -12.31
N ARG A 448 -0.71 14.20 -11.96
CA ARG A 448 -0.27 13.05 -12.75
C ARG A 448 -1.25 11.86 -12.72
N ASN A 449 -2.03 11.73 -11.66
CA ASN A 449 -3.12 10.77 -11.58
C ASN A 449 -4.44 11.33 -12.15
N THR A 450 -4.43 12.53 -12.75
CA THR A 450 -5.61 13.22 -13.29
C THR A 450 -6.74 13.36 -12.27
N SER A 451 -6.40 13.36 -10.98
CA SER A 451 -7.36 13.32 -9.88
C SER A 451 -7.46 14.69 -9.22
N LEU A 452 -8.27 15.58 -9.82
CA LEU A 452 -8.61 16.87 -9.22
C LEU A 452 -9.67 16.64 -8.13
N THR A 453 -9.21 16.33 -6.92
CA THR A 453 -10.05 16.16 -5.73
C THR A 453 -10.46 17.52 -5.17
N LYS A 454 -11.52 17.56 -4.34
CA LYS A 454 -12.04 18.79 -3.71
C LYS A 454 -10.94 19.56 -2.97
N GLU A 455 -10.08 18.84 -2.27
CA GLU A 455 -9.05 19.39 -1.39
C GLU A 455 -7.85 19.90 -2.17
N VAL A 456 -7.47 19.20 -3.25
CA VAL A 456 -6.44 19.68 -4.19
C VAL A 456 -6.93 20.93 -4.91
N LEU A 457 -8.22 21.00 -5.25
CA LEU A 457 -8.80 22.20 -5.84
C LEU A 457 -8.88 23.36 -4.84
N HIS A 458 -9.30 23.11 -3.60
CA HIS A 458 -9.35 24.10 -2.52
C HIS A 458 -7.95 24.67 -2.23
N GLU A 459 -6.93 23.81 -2.11
CA GLU A 459 -5.55 24.27 -1.96
C GLU A 459 -5.11 25.14 -3.14
N LEU A 460 -5.28 24.65 -4.38
CA LEU A 460 -4.78 25.35 -5.55
C LEU A 460 -5.49 26.68 -5.77
N TYR A 461 -6.77 26.74 -5.46
CA TYR A 461 -7.63 27.87 -5.74
C TYR A 461 -7.72 28.85 -4.58
N ASP A 462 -7.99 28.37 -3.36
CA ASP A 462 -8.22 29.21 -2.18
C ASP A 462 -6.92 29.53 -1.43
N VAL A 463 -5.97 28.60 -1.32
CA VAL A 463 -4.70 28.82 -0.61
C VAL A 463 -3.61 29.40 -1.52
N GLN A 464 -3.44 28.83 -2.71
CA GLN A 464 -2.39 29.24 -3.67
C GLN A 464 -2.86 30.28 -4.68
N HIS A 465 -4.15 30.65 -4.66
CA HIS A 465 -4.75 31.69 -5.50
C HIS A 465 -4.56 31.51 -7.02
N LEU A 466 -4.38 30.27 -7.49
CA LEU A 466 -4.21 29.98 -8.92
C LEU A 466 -5.53 30.08 -9.67
N ALA A 467 -5.48 30.60 -10.90
CA ALA A 467 -6.67 30.71 -11.72
C ALA A 467 -7.13 29.32 -12.24
N CYS A 468 -8.44 29.11 -12.41
CA CYS A 468 -8.97 27.83 -12.90
C CYS A 468 -8.37 27.38 -14.26
N ALA A 469 -7.89 28.33 -15.08
CA ALA A 469 -7.21 28.03 -16.34
C ALA A 469 -5.81 27.43 -16.12
N GLU A 470 -5.05 27.96 -15.15
CA GLU A 470 -3.72 27.46 -14.78
C GLU A 470 -3.83 26.10 -14.06
N ILE A 471 -4.85 25.93 -13.23
CA ILE A 471 -5.20 24.63 -12.63
C ILE A 471 -5.54 23.62 -13.74
N GLY A 472 -6.31 24.03 -14.75
CA GLY A 472 -6.63 23.19 -15.91
C GLY A 472 -5.39 22.73 -16.66
N ALA A 473 -4.49 23.66 -16.99
CA ALA A 473 -3.23 23.35 -17.68
C ALA A 473 -2.36 22.35 -16.91
N ARG A 474 -2.32 22.43 -15.58
CA ARG A 474 -1.54 21.50 -14.73
C ARG A 474 -2.11 20.08 -14.69
N PHE A 475 -3.42 19.93 -14.84
CA PHE A 475 -4.11 18.63 -14.71
C PHE A 475 -4.54 18.06 -16.07
N GLY A 476 -4.18 18.70 -17.19
CA GLY A 476 -4.66 18.32 -18.53
C GLY A 476 -6.17 18.50 -18.71
N MET A 477 -6.78 19.41 -17.95
CA MET A 477 -8.22 19.66 -17.93
C MET A 477 -8.54 21.04 -18.53
N SER A 478 -9.71 21.19 -19.16
CA SER A 478 -10.19 22.51 -19.58
C SER A 478 -10.61 23.37 -18.37
N ARG A 479 -10.59 24.70 -18.52
CA ARG A 479 -11.12 25.64 -17.51
C ARG A 479 -12.56 25.29 -17.11
N THR A 480 -13.37 24.82 -18.06
CA THR A 480 -14.76 24.41 -17.83
C THR A 480 -14.87 23.13 -17.02
N SER A 481 -13.98 22.14 -17.23
CA SER A 481 -13.92 20.92 -16.43
C SER A 481 -13.47 21.19 -14.98
N VAL A 482 -12.55 22.14 -14.77
CA VAL A 482 -12.16 22.59 -13.43
C VAL A 482 -13.33 23.30 -12.73
N ARG A 483 -14.05 24.20 -13.42
CA ARG A 483 -15.26 24.84 -12.88
C ARG A 483 -16.37 23.83 -12.56
N ARG A 484 -16.58 22.84 -13.42
CA ARG A 484 -17.56 21.77 -13.20
C ARG A 484 -17.22 20.97 -11.94
N SER A 485 -15.93 20.64 -11.77
CA SER A 485 -15.44 19.96 -10.56
C SER A 485 -15.59 20.84 -9.32
N ALA A 486 -15.28 22.14 -9.40
CA ALA A 486 -15.51 23.10 -8.32
C ALA A 486 -16.98 23.14 -7.87
N ASN A 487 -17.90 23.24 -8.83
CA ASN A 487 -19.32 23.24 -8.58
C ASN A 487 -19.80 21.91 -7.97
N GLN A 488 -19.30 20.78 -8.47
CA GLN A 488 -19.60 19.45 -7.93
C GLN A 488 -19.11 19.27 -6.49
N TYR A 489 -17.99 19.92 -6.14
CA TYR A 489 -17.40 19.87 -4.80
C TYR A 489 -17.92 20.95 -3.84
N GLY A 490 -18.73 21.90 -4.33
CA GLY A 490 -19.24 23.03 -3.56
C GLY A 490 -18.19 24.08 -3.22
N VAL A 491 -17.13 24.22 -4.02
CA VAL A 491 -16.10 25.25 -3.85
C VAL A 491 -16.57 26.55 -4.50
N THR A 492 -16.73 27.62 -3.71
CA THR A 492 -17.16 28.94 -4.19
C THR A 492 -16.04 29.60 -5.00
N LEU A 493 -16.18 29.59 -6.31
CA LEU A 493 -15.24 30.28 -7.19
C LEU A 493 -15.41 31.80 -7.07
N ARG A 494 -14.29 32.52 -6.90
CA ARG A 494 -14.20 33.99 -7.05
C ARG A 494 -14.82 34.38 -8.38
N SER A 495 -15.91 35.14 -8.32
CA SER A 495 -16.47 35.79 -9.49
C SER A 495 -15.48 36.85 -9.94
N GLN A 496 -14.90 36.69 -11.13
CA GLN A 496 -14.20 37.77 -11.81
C GLN A 496 -15.26 38.74 -12.33
N GLU A 497 -15.92 39.46 -11.43
CA GLU A 497 -16.71 40.62 -11.82
C GLU A 497 -15.73 41.73 -12.19
N VAL A 498 -15.56 41.95 -13.49
CA VAL A 498 -14.97 43.20 -13.99
C VAL A 498 -15.89 44.32 -13.53
N SER A 499 -15.56 45.00 -12.42
CA SER A 499 -16.35 46.13 -11.94
C SER A 499 -16.11 47.30 -12.88
N ILE A 500 -17.10 47.62 -13.72
CA ILE A 500 -17.09 48.82 -14.55
C ILE A 500 -17.83 49.90 -13.76
N ASP A 501 -17.15 51.01 -13.50
CA ASP A 501 -17.75 52.15 -12.80
C ASP A 501 -18.86 52.80 -13.64
N PHE A 502 -19.97 53.14 -12.98
CA PHE A 502 -21.11 53.81 -13.60
C PHE A 502 -20.72 55.16 -14.19
N GLN A 503 -19.94 55.97 -13.47
CA GLN A 503 -19.57 57.31 -13.97
C GLN A 503 -18.72 57.20 -15.23
N TRP A 504 -17.72 56.32 -15.23
CA TRP A 504 -16.92 56.07 -16.42
C TRP A 504 -17.76 55.58 -17.61
N LEU A 505 -18.68 54.64 -17.39
CA LEU A 505 -19.53 54.09 -18.46
C LEU A 505 -20.52 55.14 -18.98
N HIS A 506 -21.11 55.96 -18.10
CA HIS A 506 -21.98 57.06 -18.48
C HIS A 506 -21.22 58.13 -19.28
N GLN A 507 -20.02 58.50 -18.83
CA GLN A 507 -19.18 59.49 -19.52
C GLN A 507 -18.76 58.99 -20.91
N ASN A 508 -18.39 57.72 -21.06
CA ASN A 508 -17.86 57.20 -22.31
C ASN A 508 -18.96 56.72 -23.30
N TYR A 509 -20.04 56.13 -22.79
CA TYR A 509 -21.14 55.60 -23.62
C TYR A 509 -22.22 56.65 -23.93
N VAL A 510 -22.61 57.46 -22.94
CA VAL A 510 -23.72 58.44 -23.07
C VAL A 510 -23.18 59.83 -23.47
N VAL A 511 -22.18 60.34 -22.77
CA VAL A 511 -21.66 61.70 -23.00
C VAL A 511 -20.73 61.75 -24.22
N ALA A 512 -19.73 60.87 -24.28
CA ALA A 512 -18.74 60.84 -25.36
C ALA A 512 -19.18 60.02 -26.59
N ARG A 513 -20.32 59.31 -26.52
CA ARG A 513 -20.91 58.49 -27.61
C ARG A 513 -19.91 57.56 -28.31
N ARG A 514 -18.96 56.98 -27.56
CA ARG A 514 -17.95 56.08 -28.13
C ARG A 514 -18.60 54.80 -28.63
N THR A 515 -18.06 54.23 -29.71
CA THR A 515 -18.68 53.06 -30.35
C THR A 515 -18.61 51.83 -29.45
N GLN A 516 -19.58 50.93 -29.59
CA GLN A 516 -19.64 49.69 -28.82
C GLN A 516 -18.37 48.85 -29.00
N THR A 517 -17.81 48.85 -30.21
CA THR A 517 -16.59 48.12 -30.58
C THR A 517 -15.36 48.68 -29.87
N ASP A 518 -15.21 50.01 -29.85
CA ASP A 518 -14.07 50.67 -29.19
C ASP A 518 -14.10 50.46 -27.67
N LEU A 519 -15.28 50.54 -27.06
CA LEU A 519 -15.45 50.31 -25.63
C LEU A 519 -15.16 48.85 -25.25
N CYS A 520 -15.58 47.89 -26.07
CA CYS A 520 -15.25 46.48 -25.84
C CYS A 520 -13.74 46.23 -25.99
N ALA A 521 -13.10 46.85 -26.97
CA ALA A 521 -11.66 46.72 -27.22
C ALA A 521 -10.82 47.33 -26.08
N GLU A 522 -11.18 48.52 -25.60
CA GLU A 522 -10.45 49.21 -24.52
C GLU A 522 -10.60 48.50 -23.17
N LEU A 523 -11.79 47.98 -22.88
CA LEU A 523 -12.05 47.25 -21.63
C LEU A 523 -11.63 45.78 -21.70
N GLY A 524 -11.26 45.26 -22.88
CA GLY A 524 -10.94 43.85 -23.08
C GLY A 524 -12.09 42.88 -22.80
N ILE A 525 -13.34 43.35 -22.93
CA ILE A 525 -14.56 42.57 -22.63
C ILE A 525 -15.39 42.34 -23.89
N SER A 526 -16.17 41.25 -23.89
CA SER A 526 -17.11 40.96 -24.97
C SER A 526 -18.37 41.84 -24.90
N TRP A 527 -18.98 42.11 -26.05
CA TRP A 527 -20.22 42.88 -26.13
C TRP A 527 -21.37 42.37 -25.23
N PRO A 528 -21.61 41.04 -25.10
CA PRO A 528 -22.60 40.53 -24.14
C PRO A 528 -22.31 40.89 -22.68
N THR A 529 -21.04 41.05 -22.32
CA THR A 529 -20.61 41.46 -20.98
C THR A 529 -20.87 42.95 -20.78
N LEU A 530 -20.49 43.80 -21.74
CA LEU A 530 -20.76 45.24 -21.70
C LEU A 530 -22.28 45.54 -21.68
N ARG A 531 -23.08 44.78 -22.44
CA ARG A 531 -24.55 44.87 -22.43
C ARG A 531 -25.17 44.56 -21.07
N LYS A 532 -24.65 43.57 -20.35
CA LYS A 532 -25.09 43.27 -18.97
C LYS A 532 -24.85 44.45 -18.03
N TRP A 533 -23.72 45.15 -18.20
CA TRP A 533 -23.41 46.35 -17.40
C TRP A 533 -24.30 47.53 -17.74
N LEU A 534 -24.57 47.78 -19.03
CA LEU A 534 -25.53 48.80 -19.46
C LEU A 534 -26.93 48.54 -18.89
N ALA A 535 -27.38 47.28 -18.91
CA ALA A 535 -28.66 46.89 -18.32
C ALA A 535 -28.67 46.96 -16.78
N ARG A 536 -27.54 46.65 -16.11
CA ARG A 536 -27.41 46.73 -14.65
C ARG A 536 -27.49 48.17 -14.13
N TYR A 537 -27.11 49.15 -14.95
CA TYR A 537 -27.11 50.57 -14.61
C TYR A 537 -28.24 51.37 -15.29
N ASP A 538 -29.25 50.70 -15.87
CA ASP A 538 -30.37 51.32 -16.60
C ASP A 538 -29.95 52.33 -17.69
N ILE A 539 -28.79 52.13 -18.31
CA ILE A 539 -28.33 52.96 -19.41
C ILE A 539 -28.96 52.43 -20.71
N LEU A 540 -29.84 53.23 -21.32
CA LEU A 540 -30.51 52.89 -22.56
C LEU A 540 -29.49 52.58 -23.66
N LEU A 541 -29.62 51.42 -24.29
CA LEU A 541 -28.83 51.04 -25.45
C LEU A 541 -29.01 52.08 -26.55
N HIS A 542 -27.92 52.72 -26.97
CA HIS A 542 -27.93 53.46 -28.21
C HIS A 542 -28.22 52.46 -29.34
N GLN A 543 -29.39 52.61 -29.96
CA GLN A 543 -29.67 51.91 -31.21
C GLN A 543 -28.59 52.34 -32.20
N PRO A 544 -27.87 51.41 -32.84
CA PRO A 544 -26.97 51.79 -33.92
C PRO A 544 -27.83 52.54 -34.95
N ALA A 545 -27.35 53.69 -35.40
CA ALA A 545 -27.96 54.39 -36.52
C ALA A 545 -28.11 53.37 -37.65
N ARG A 546 -29.35 52.95 -37.93
CA ARG A 546 -29.66 52.13 -39.10
C ARG A 546 -29.02 52.85 -40.29
N SER A 547 -28.16 52.16 -41.02
CA SER A 547 -27.77 52.56 -42.36
C SER A 547 -29.04 52.99 -43.10
N ARG A 548 -29.11 54.27 -43.51
CA ARG A 548 -30.25 54.80 -44.26
C ARG A 548 -30.48 53.84 -45.44
N ARG A 549 -31.63 53.15 -45.47
CA ARG A 549 -32.04 52.41 -46.68
C ARG A 549 -32.17 53.45 -47.78
N ILE A 550 -31.24 53.43 -48.73
CA ILE A 550 -31.32 54.27 -49.92
C ILE A 550 -32.42 53.65 -50.78
N ILE A 551 -33.54 54.35 -50.91
CA ILE A 551 -34.64 53.96 -51.81
C ILE A 551 -34.51 54.85 -53.03
N LEU A 552 -34.21 54.24 -54.19
CA LEU A 552 -34.13 54.95 -55.46
C LEU A 552 -35.41 54.70 -56.26
N SER A 553 -35.92 55.72 -56.93
CA SER A 553 -36.97 55.57 -57.94
C SER A 553 -36.44 54.86 -59.20
N ARG A 554 -37.33 54.34 -60.04
CA ARG A 554 -36.93 53.66 -61.30
C ARG A 554 -36.15 54.57 -62.25
N VAL A 555 -36.48 55.87 -62.25
CA VAL A 555 -35.82 56.88 -63.09
C VAL A 555 -34.40 57.12 -62.59
N GLU A 556 -34.23 57.35 -61.28
CA GLU A 556 -32.91 57.55 -60.66
C GLU A 556 -32.02 56.29 -60.76
N ALA A 557 -32.61 55.10 -60.68
CA ALA A 557 -31.89 53.84 -60.87
C ALA A 557 -31.40 53.67 -62.32
N HIS A 558 -32.20 54.06 -63.33
CA HIS A 558 -31.77 54.02 -64.73
C HIS A 558 -30.67 55.04 -65.03
N GLU A 559 -30.76 56.24 -64.44
CA GLU A 559 -29.75 57.29 -64.61
C GLU A 559 -28.40 56.86 -64.00
N LEU A 560 -28.42 56.33 -62.77
CA LEU A 560 -27.22 55.78 -62.11
C LEU A 560 -26.62 54.59 -62.86
N LEU A 561 -27.45 53.74 -63.46
CA LEU A 561 -27.01 52.53 -64.17
C LEU A 561 -26.81 52.75 -65.66
N HIS A 562 -26.93 53.96 -66.20
CA HIS A 562 -26.91 54.23 -67.64
C HIS A 562 -25.65 53.64 -68.32
N GLN A 563 -24.48 53.79 -67.71
CA GLN A 563 -23.22 53.23 -68.23
C GLN A 563 -23.16 51.70 -68.11
N THR A 564 -23.72 51.13 -67.03
CA THR A 564 -23.75 49.69 -66.79
C THR A 564 -24.77 48.99 -67.70
N LEU A 565 -25.96 49.57 -67.92
CA LEU A 565 -27.00 49.05 -68.81
C LEU A 565 -26.63 49.14 -70.29
N SER A 566 -25.75 50.08 -70.65
CA SER A 566 -25.23 50.21 -72.02
C SER A 566 -24.33 49.03 -72.43
N ARG A 567 -23.89 48.18 -71.48
CA ARG A 567 -23.04 47.00 -71.76
C ARG A 567 -23.86 45.71 -71.75
N PRO A 568 -23.65 44.79 -72.73
CA PRO A 568 -24.39 43.53 -72.80
C PRO A 568 -24.30 42.66 -71.53
N ALA A 569 -23.18 42.71 -70.81
CA ALA A 569 -22.95 41.93 -69.59
C ALA A 569 -23.12 42.73 -68.28
N GLY A 570 -23.49 44.01 -68.35
CA GLY A 570 -23.49 44.89 -67.17
C GLY A 570 -24.52 44.51 -66.11
N LEU A 571 -25.71 44.05 -66.52
CA LEU A 571 -26.73 43.54 -65.60
C LEU A 571 -26.30 42.27 -64.86
N ILE A 572 -25.56 41.39 -65.55
CA ILE A 572 -25.03 40.15 -64.96
C ILE A 572 -23.97 40.51 -63.90
N HIS A 573 -23.08 41.44 -64.23
CA HIS A 573 -22.07 41.92 -63.28
C HIS A 573 -22.72 42.56 -62.06
N LEU A 574 -23.74 43.40 -62.25
CA LEU A 574 -24.48 44.06 -61.18
C LEU A 574 -25.18 43.04 -60.26
N SER A 575 -25.84 42.03 -60.84
CA SER A 575 -26.49 40.95 -60.09
C SER A 575 -25.48 40.14 -59.27
N ASN A 576 -24.34 39.78 -59.87
CA ASN A 576 -23.26 39.09 -59.15
C ASN A 576 -22.69 39.96 -58.02
N PHE A 577 -22.50 41.26 -58.25
CA PHE A 577 -22.04 42.20 -57.22
C PHE A 577 -23.00 42.26 -56.03
N VAL A 578 -24.32 42.31 -56.26
CA VAL A 578 -25.31 42.27 -55.15
C VAL A 578 -25.14 41.00 -54.33
N ARG A 579 -24.99 39.84 -54.97
CA ARG A 579 -24.72 38.59 -54.25
C ARG A 579 -23.39 38.59 -53.50
N VAL A 580 -22.35 39.25 -54.03
CA VAL A 580 -21.09 39.43 -53.30
C VAL A 580 -21.31 40.15 -51.97
N THR A 581 -22.21 41.14 -51.91
CA THR A 581 -22.50 41.88 -50.66
C THR A 581 -23.18 41.04 -49.56
N GLU A 582 -23.65 39.83 -49.89
CA GLU A 582 -24.27 38.90 -48.94
C GLU A 582 -23.24 38.00 -48.21
N HIS A 583 -21.97 38.02 -48.62
CA HIS A 583 -20.90 37.18 -48.09
C HIS A 583 -19.82 37.99 -47.35
N GLU A 584 -19.08 37.35 -46.43
CA GLU A 584 -18.08 38.04 -45.60
C GLU A 584 -16.79 38.37 -46.36
N SER A 585 -16.54 37.70 -47.50
CA SER A 585 -15.41 37.95 -48.39
C SER A 585 -15.72 37.67 -49.87
N VAL A 586 -14.94 38.30 -50.77
CA VAL A 586 -15.02 38.02 -52.22
C VAL A 586 -14.62 36.58 -52.55
N CYS A 587 -13.76 35.95 -51.74
CA CYS A 587 -13.37 34.54 -51.92
C CYS A 587 -14.56 33.61 -51.71
N GLU A 588 -15.25 33.79 -50.59
CA GLU A 588 -16.45 33.02 -50.23
C GLU A 588 -17.56 33.23 -51.27
N ALA A 589 -17.77 34.47 -51.71
CA ALA A 589 -18.75 34.76 -52.76
C ALA A 589 -18.41 34.10 -54.10
N ALA A 590 -17.12 34.04 -54.47
CA ALA A 590 -16.68 33.39 -55.71
C ALA A 590 -16.94 31.88 -55.68
N GLU A 591 -16.66 31.22 -54.55
CA GLU A 591 -16.95 29.81 -54.34
C GLU A 591 -18.46 29.52 -54.40
N HIS A 592 -19.27 30.35 -53.72
CA HIS A 592 -20.71 30.15 -53.67
C HIS A 592 -21.41 30.38 -55.01
N LEU A 593 -20.91 31.34 -55.81
CA LEU A 593 -21.43 31.63 -57.15
C LEU A 593 -20.89 30.69 -58.24
N GLY A 594 -19.90 29.85 -57.93
CA GLY A 594 -19.22 29.00 -58.92
C GLY A 594 -18.45 29.79 -59.98
N ILE A 595 -18.02 31.02 -59.66
CA ILE A 595 -17.29 31.92 -60.57
C ILE A 595 -15.83 31.97 -60.14
N ASN A 596 -14.91 31.92 -61.11
CA ASN A 596 -13.50 32.12 -60.80
C ASN A 596 -13.27 33.48 -60.11
N ARG A 597 -12.59 33.48 -58.97
CA ARG A 597 -12.28 34.68 -58.17
C ARG A 597 -11.70 35.83 -58.99
N SER A 598 -10.83 35.54 -59.94
CA SER A 598 -10.22 36.53 -60.84
C SER A 598 -11.25 37.19 -61.75
N THR A 599 -12.21 36.39 -62.25
CA THR A 599 -13.34 36.88 -63.05
C THR A 599 -14.25 37.76 -62.22
N LEU A 600 -14.60 37.34 -61.00
CA LEU A 600 -15.46 38.11 -60.10
C LEU A 600 -14.83 39.45 -59.70
N ASN A 601 -13.54 39.46 -59.37
CA ASN A 601 -12.78 40.70 -59.12
C ASN A 601 -12.79 41.62 -60.35
N THR A 602 -12.67 41.05 -61.55
CA THR A 602 -12.70 41.82 -62.80
C THR A 602 -14.07 42.45 -63.04
N GLN A 603 -15.16 41.72 -62.76
CA GLN A 603 -16.53 42.24 -62.83
C GLN A 603 -16.74 43.42 -61.86
N ILE A 604 -16.27 43.30 -60.61
CA ILE A 604 -16.34 44.37 -59.60
C ILE A 604 -15.51 45.59 -60.03
N ARG A 605 -14.34 45.40 -60.65
CA ARG A 605 -13.52 46.50 -61.19
C ARG A 605 -14.21 47.22 -62.34
N TYR A 606 -14.91 46.49 -63.21
CA TYR A 606 -15.70 47.13 -64.28
C TYR A 606 -16.85 47.97 -63.73
N LEU A 607 -17.58 47.46 -62.73
CA LEU A 607 -18.63 48.23 -62.06
C LEU A 607 -18.05 49.44 -61.31
N THR A 608 -16.92 49.28 -60.63
CA THR A 608 -16.20 50.40 -59.98
C THR A 608 -15.87 51.52 -60.98
N LYS A 609 -15.52 51.16 -62.22
CA LYS A 609 -15.27 52.12 -63.30
C LYS A 609 -16.56 52.80 -63.78
N ASP A 610 -17.65 52.05 -63.90
CA ASP A 610 -18.94 52.56 -64.38
C ASP A 610 -19.62 53.50 -63.37
N PHE A 611 -19.40 53.27 -62.07
CA PHE A 611 -19.90 54.12 -60.98
C PHE A 611 -18.92 55.24 -60.56
N GLY A 612 -17.75 55.32 -61.19
CA GLY A 612 -16.75 56.37 -60.94
C GLY A 612 -16.05 56.31 -59.58
N GLY A 613 -16.13 55.19 -58.86
CA GLY A 613 -15.55 55.05 -57.52
C GLY A 613 -15.66 53.64 -56.92
N PRO A 614 -14.85 53.33 -55.90
CA PRO A 614 -14.81 51.99 -55.29
C PRO A 614 -16.16 51.62 -54.67
N LEU A 615 -16.66 50.42 -55.00
CA LEU A 615 -17.95 49.91 -54.51
C LEU A 615 -17.82 49.10 -53.20
N LEU A 616 -16.62 48.61 -52.90
CA LEU A 616 -16.28 47.88 -51.68
C LEU A 616 -15.15 48.61 -50.95
N GLU A 617 -15.19 48.60 -49.62
CA GLU A 617 -14.08 49.06 -48.79
C GLU A 617 -12.87 48.12 -48.93
N HIS A 618 -11.66 48.63 -48.70
CA HIS A 618 -10.44 47.83 -48.79
C HIS A 618 -10.45 46.73 -47.72
N TRP A 619 -10.36 45.48 -48.17
CA TRP A 619 -10.35 44.33 -47.27
C TRP A 619 -9.06 44.28 -46.43
N THR A 620 -9.19 44.07 -45.13
CA THR A 620 -8.08 43.77 -44.22
C THR A 620 -8.38 42.48 -43.45
N PRO A 621 -7.37 41.69 -43.03
CA PRO A 621 -7.59 40.39 -42.38
C PRO A 621 -8.47 40.43 -41.11
N ASN A 622 -8.63 41.61 -40.49
CA ASN A 622 -9.38 41.82 -39.26
C ASN A 622 -10.75 42.51 -39.47
N ARG A 623 -11.20 42.75 -40.71
CA ARG A 623 -12.48 43.42 -40.97
C ARG A 623 -13.23 42.74 -42.13
N PRO A 624 -14.47 42.29 -41.93
CA PRO A 624 -15.28 41.72 -43.00
C PRO A 624 -15.50 42.76 -44.11
N MET A 625 -15.72 42.28 -45.33
CA MET A 625 -15.97 43.14 -46.48
C MET A 625 -17.21 44.01 -46.24
N ALA A 626 -17.09 45.31 -46.45
CA ALA A 626 -18.17 46.28 -46.32
C ALA A 626 -18.39 47.04 -47.63
N THR A 627 -19.64 47.43 -47.91
CA THR A 627 -20.00 48.25 -49.07
C THR A 627 -19.73 49.72 -48.80
N THR A 628 -19.25 50.43 -49.81
CA THR A 628 -19.18 51.91 -49.76
C THR A 628 -20.58 52.51 -49.95
N GLU A 629 -20.71 53.83 -49.80
CA GLU A 629 -21.97 54.52 -50.11
C GLU A 629 -22.40 54.31 -51.58
N LEU A 630 -21.44 54.27 -52.51
CA LEU A 630 -21.68 53.95 -53.92
C LEU A 630 -22.10 52.48 -54.12
N GLY A 631 -21.47 51.55 -53.40
CA GLY A 631 -21.87 50.13 -53.39
C GLY A 631 -23.31 49.95 -52.89
N SER A 632 -23.70 50.69 -51.86
CA SER A 632 -25.07 50.68 -51.33
C SER A 632 -26.09 51.28 -52.32
N LYS A 633 -25.73 52.33 -53.06
CA LYS A 633 -26.54 52.89 -54.16
C LYS A 633 -26.68 51.88 -55.32
N ALA A 634 -25.64 51.12 -55.65
CA ALA A 634 -25.68 50.09 -56.69
C ALA A 634 -26.64 48.93 -56.32
N VAL A 635 -26.63 48.49 -55.06
CA VAL A 635 -27.58 47.48 -54.56
C VAL A 635 -29.02 48.01 -54.61
N ALA A 636 -29.24 49.24 -54.13
CA ALA A 636 -30.55 49.88 -54.18
C ALA A 636 -31.08 50.05 -55.62
N ALA A 637 -30.22 50.41 -56.57
CA ALA A 637 -30.57 50.55 -57.98
C ALA A 637 -30.95 49.19 -58.61
N HIS A 638 -30.22 48.12 -58.28
CA HIS A 638 -30.57 46.76 -58.71
C HIS A 638 -31.93 46.30 -58.16
N GLU A 639 -32.21 46.56 -56.88
CA GLU A 639 -33.52 46.22 -56.28
C GLU A 639 -34.67 47.02 -56.88
N ALA A 640 -34.46 48.30 -57.21
CA ALA A 640 -35.45 49.15 -57.85
C ALA A 640 -35.79 48.67 -59.27
N LEU A 641 -34.82 48.12 -60.01
CA LEU A 641 -35.03 47.49 -61.32
C LEU A 641 -35.73 46.12 -61.24
N ARG A 642 -35.61 45.40 -60.13
CA ARG A 642 -36.21 44.07 -59.95
C ARG A 642 -37.70 44.11 -59.56
N LYS A 643 -38.18 45.23 -59.01
CA LYS A 643 -39.54 45.37 -58.45
C LYS A 643 -40.61 45.83 -59.46
N GLY A 644 -40.28 46.02 -60.72
CA GLY A 644 -41.24 46.34 -61.79
C GLY A 644 -40.68 46.04 -63.15
#